data_AF-A0A257J7L3-F1
#
_entry.id   AF-A0A257J7L3-F1
#
_cell.length_a   1.000
_cell.length_b   1.000
_cell.length_c   1.000
_cell.angle_alpha   90.00
_cell.angle_beta   90.00
_cell.angle_gamma   90.00
#
_symmetry.space_group_name_H-M   'P 1'
#
loop_
_entity.id
_entity.type
_entity.pdbx_description
1 polymer ?
#
loop_
_entity_poly.entity_id
_entity_poly.type
_entity_poly.pdbx_seq_one_letter_code
_entity_poly.pdbx_strand_id
1 'polypeptide(L)'
;MGAPMPSMTKLSRSALAAMASVSAFALAPSAQAGPVKPMYGNVSPLWGSVAPVYGNVSPLYGNVSPLYGNVSPLYGNVSPLYGNVSPLYGNVSPLWGTVHPYYGNVSPLWGSIKALDGSATELNPYTASSSTLNGVSAFWGTTSPYTNNMTGAGLNTYWKNAGLTWNDINTSWAAIPAGSPASAYQTIVTKLNALGQTNATFWNPAIKAKTGGVGYVQTVSNPLLAKYGLDLSNPATLAQMDQTKRGMFFLDLYDSLMKYTGTDHVDYWMNLVQWSPSLTQTQGSGADTTIGLLDFTVSGNTTVTKNVIAYSGVSQFTNGHGVAVGSLMVGAHDGKGVMGIAPKSKVIAYNPFDATGTTNWTDITTGVIAMTTDTANYKGASIVNASLGEPGLALAQGWNTVFTSPGVSAVANKTVFVIAAGNEGVAQTTNITWNFNTNPDVLIVGSVNSVGYISNFSNTPGNACMLASGTSTCVAGNYLKDHFLVAPGELILIDDGAGGVVRQSGTSLAAPLVSGAVALVHDRWKWLANYPKVTNYIILNSARDIGDPGVDPIYGHGLLDITAAQSPLNWDNLTYYTGTATANNTGVISTNTLTQRSVSTIITQSKLEKQKTWDAQGLFIYAIEELGPTRRDFAIPVARKLIGQNVVRLNGSTEKFQAYLVDRMGTWVDSKPGFAEDSSKANFAGFAKGVAMRNPWGADMSLTLAPQSRRDGFVQTGVAYQSRLHIAGDGSEAEFGFGDGAVTLGAMPGFGQAADYDATRGGANPLLGLASGGAFGKIAFNLTDNVQVSAGSTQRNDLRDTGSSPGLRVLGNGAERYEAAATNLGVNVKVAEGVHILGGLTHLTEASGLLGIQSLEASDLGAGSTTDGYNVGVDAALGPNTRLAVSGTVGKTRTNGGQAFSAKDMTSTAYQVSLTQGDLFAKGDVVRISVSQPLHVEKGDLAFTSYGIADRETGELGFITQHIGTAPPRPLATEMLYGRPVLKGLGEVSFYGRVDTDTSNTETTYMSGARFKFRF
;
A
#
# COMPACT_ATOMS: atom_id res chain seq x y z
N MET A 1 -27.03 -55.73 -21.12
CA MET A 1 -28.28 -56.42 -20.69
C MET A 1 -28.65 -55.90 -19.32
N GLY A 2 -29.93 -55.93 -18.94
CA GLY A 2 -30.39 -55.55 -17.59
C GLY A 2 -30.84 -54.08 -17.47
N ALA A 3 -32.10 -53.91 -17.10
CA ALA A 3 -32.75 -52.71 -16.56
C ALA A 3 -33.37 -53.14 -15.19
N PRO A 4 -34.11 -52.31 -14.40
CA PRO A 4 -34.61 -50.96 -14.69
C PRO A 4 -34.65 -49.95 -13.51
N MET A 5 -35.18 -48.73 -13.80
CA MET A 5 -35.93 -47.83 -12.88
C MET A 5 -35.22 -47.15 -11.68
N PRO A 6 -35.83 -46.09 -11.07
CA PRO A 6 -36.79 -45.12 -11.60
C PRO A 6 -36.42 -43.64 -11.31
N SER A 7 -37.10 -42.69 -11.95
CA SER A 7 -36.98 -41.24 -11.70
C SER A 7 -38.13 -40.67 -10.85
N MET A 8 -37.82 -39.81 -9.86
CA MET A 8 -38.81 -38.97 -9.16
C MET A 8 -38.21 -37.68 -8.55
N THR A 9 -38.45 -36.53 -9.19
CA THR A 9 -38.53 -35.16 -8.62
C THR A 9 -39.09 -34.27 -9.74
N LYS A 10 -40.11 -33.40 -9.62
CA LYS A 10 -40.57 -32.45 -8.58
C LYS A 10 -39.55 -31.34 -8.27
N LEU A 11 -39.87 -30.05 -8.30
CA LEU A 11 -41.10 -29.35 -8.72
C LEU A 11 -40.77 -27.87 -9.01
N SER A 12 -41.36 -27.26 -10.04
CA SER A 12 -41.17 -25.83 -10.36
C SER A 12 -42.07 -24.91 -9.51
N ARG A 13 -41.63 -23.67 -9.26
CA ARG A 13 -42.40 -22.63 -8.55
C ARG A 13 -42.95 -21.58 -9.50
N SER A 14 -44.28 -21.53 -9.70
CA SER A 14 -45.00 -20.30 -10.12
C SER A 14 -46.53 -20.46 -10.09
N ALA A 15 -47.12 -20.13 -8.94
CA ALA A 15 -48.48 -19.59 -8.80
C ALA A 15 -48.36 -18.29 -7.99
N LEU A 16 -49.25 -17.30 -8.03
CA LEU A 16 -50.62 -17.21 -8.55
C LEU A 16 -50.84 -15.77 -9.12
N ALA A 17 -51.94 -15.49 -9.85
CA ALA A 17 -52.17 -14.17 -10.45
C ALA A 17 -53.65 -13.69 -10.41
N ALA A 18 -53.82 -12.37 -10.62
CA ALA A 18 -55.02 -11.60 -11.01
C ALA A 18 -56.07 -11.16 -9.95
N MET A 19 -56.04 -9.84 -9.63
CA MET A 19 -57.12 -8.87 -9.32
C MET A 19 -56.50 -7.44 -9.44
N ALA A 20 -57.06 -6.33 -9.97
CA ALA A 20 -58.37 -5.89 -10.51
C ALA A 20 -59.50 -5.57 -9.50
N SER A 21 -60.30 -4.49 -9.62
CA SER A 21 -60.26 -3.22 -10.42
C SER A 21 -61.36 -2.23 -9.92
N VAL A 22 -61.68 -1.13 -10.65
CA VAL A 22 -62.83 -0.17 -10.44
C VAL A 22 -62.66 0.86 -9.29
N SER A 23 -63.00 2.16 -9.34
CA SER A 23 -63.26 3.19 -10.39
C SER A 23 -63.20 4.59 -9.69
N ALA A 24 -62.56 5.65 -10.19
CA ALA A 24 -62.92 6.56 -11.31
C ALA A 24 -64.14 7.49 -11.08
N PHE A 25 -63.91 8.82 -11.08
CA PHE A 25 -64.89 9.87 -11.46
C PHE A 25 -64.19 11.21 -11.80
N ALA A 26 -64.77 12.01 -12.71
CA ALA A 26 -64.33 13.37 -13.08
C ALA A 26 -65.54 14.20 -13.57
N LEU A 27 -65.53 15.54 -13.41
CA LEU A 27 -66.57 16.44 -13.93
C LEU A 27 -66.14 17.94 -13.98
N ALA A 28 -66.65 18.66 -14.98
CA ALA A 28 -66.65 20.13 -15.21
C ALA A 28 -67.61 20.41 -16.40
N PRO A 29 -67.87 21.66 -16.90
CA PRO A 29 -67.62 23.02 -16.39
C PRO A 29 -68.90 23.93 -16.43
N SER A 30 -68.78 25.25 -16.21
CA SER A 30 -69.57 26.34 -16.86
C SER A 30 -69.17 27.75 -16.33
N ALA A 31 -69.69 28.85 -16.90
CA ALA A 31 -69.19 30.23 -16.69
C ALA A 31 -70.26 31.33 -16.93
N GLN A 32 -70.02 32.58 -16.46
CA GLN A 32 -70.16 33.86 -17.22
C GLN A 32 -69.56 35.07 -16.45
N ALA A 33 -69.44 36.25 -17.07
CA ALA A 33 -68.70 37.44 -16.59
C ALA A 33 -69.55 38.44 -15.75
N GLY A 34 -68.99 39.41 -15.00
CA GLY A 34 -67.60 39.90 -14.83
C GLY A 34 -67.50 40.88 -13.62
N PRO A 35 -66.73 41.99 -13.62
CA PRO A 35 -65.86 42.55 -14.68
C PRO A 35 -64.50 43.20 -14.20
N VAL A 36 -63.80 43.84 -15.15
CA VAL A 36 -62.87 45.02 -15.08
C VAL A 36 -63.08 45.95 -13.85
N LYS A 37 -62.10 46.56 -13.14
CA LYS A 37 -60.59 46.66 -13.12
C LYS A 37 -60.14 47.25 -11.73
N PRO A 38 -58.87 47.66 -11.38
CA PRO A 38 -57.63 47.90 -12.16
C PRO A 38 -56.55 46.80 -12.02
N MET A 39 -55.38 47.01 -12.64
CA MET A 39 -54.39 45.96 -12.91
C MET A 39 -53.26 45.89 -11.89
N TYR A 40 -53.14 44.72 -11.24
CA TYR A 40 -51.87 44.11 -10.84
C TYR A 40 -51.84 42.69 -11.42
N GLY A 41 -50.68 42.21 -11.87
CA GLY A 41 -50.56 40.84 -12.38
C GLY A 41 -49.18 40.54 -12.98
N ASN A 42 -48.71 39.30 -12.77
CA ASN A 42 -47.53 38.76 -13.45
C ASN A 42 -47.84 38.54 -14.94
N VAL A 43 -46.82 38.68 -15.79
CA VAL A 43 -46.90 38.36 -17.22
C VAL A 43 -45.80 37.36 -17.58
N SER A 44 -46.16 36.30 -18.31
CA SER A 44 -45.21 35.33 -18.88
C SER A 44 -45.36 35.31 -20.40
N PRO A 45 -44.53 36.07 -21.14
CA PRO A 45 -44.45 35.95 -22.59
C PRO A 45 -43.71 34.65 -22.96
N LEU A 46 -44.20 33.91 -23.96
CA LEU A 46 -43.53 32.67 -24.36
C LEU A 46 -42.30 32.93 -25.26
N TRP A 47 -42.36 33.95 -26.12
CA TRP A 47 -41.27 34.42 -26.98
C TRP A 47 -41.38 35.94 -27.23
N GLY A 48 -40.31 36.70 -27.03
CA GLY A 48 -40.22 38.13 -27.38
C GLY A 48 -39.81 39.06 -26.23
N SER A 49 -39.27 40.24 -26.57
CA SER A 49 -38.79 41.26 -25.60
C SER A 49 -39.94 42.05 -24.98
N VAL A 50 -39.87 42.32 -23.67
CA VAL A 50 -40.92 43.05 -22.92
C VAL A 50 -40.29 44.04 -21.91
N ALA A 51 -40.93 45.21 -21.74
CA ALA A 51 -40.51 46.26 -20.81
C ALA A 51 -41.62 46.55 -19.76
N PRO A 52 -41.48 46.09 -18.50
CA PRO A 52 -42.43 46.38 -17.42
C PRO A 52 -42.06 47.68 -16.68
N VAL A 53 -43.08 48.50 -16.37
CA VAL A 53 -42.88 49.78 -15.65
C VAL A 53 -42.87 49.60 -14.12
N TYR A 54 -43.68 48.67 -13.59
CA TYR A 54 -43.71 48.30 -12.17
C TYR A 54 -44.28 46.87 -12.00
N GLY A 55 -43.59 45.99 -11.27
CA GLY A 55 -44.06 44.63 -10.95
C GLY A 55 -43.05 43.51 -11.26
N ASN A 56 -43.39 42.29 -10.87
CA ASN A 56 -42.56 41.09 -11.09
C ASN A 56 -42.88 40.44 -12.44
N VAL A 57 -41.87 39.88 -13.10
CA VAL A 57 -41.98 39.21 -14.42
C VAL A 57 -41.15 37.93 -14.46
N SER A 58 -41.69 36.89 -15.09
CA SER A 58 -41.03 35.59 -15.29
C SER A 58 -41.15 35.13 -16.75
N PRO A 59 -40.14 35.42 -17.59
CA PRO A 59 -40.03 34.91 -18.96
C PRO A 59 -39.32 33.55 -19.01
N LEU A 60 -39.63 32.74 -20.03
CA LEU A 60 -38.91 31.50 -20.28
C LEU A 60 -37.63 31.73 -21.09
N TYR A 61 -37.73 32.45 -22.21
CA TYR A 61 -36.63 32.83 -23.10
C TYR A 61 -36.84 34.25 -23.65
N GLY A 62 -35.88 35.16 -23.43
CA GLY A 62 -35.90 36.52 -24.00
C GLY A 62 -35.06 37.55 -23.23
N ASN A 63 -35.05 38.79 -23.72
CA ASN A 63 -34.42 39.94 -23.05
C ASN A 63 -35.48 40.80 -22.33
N VAL A 64 -35.17 41.29 -21.13
CA VAL A 64 -36.08 42.13 -20.32
C VAL A 64 -35.34 43.35 -19.74
N SER A 65 -35.98 44.51 -19.78
CA SER A 65 -35.49 45.78 -19.22
C SER A 65 -36.52 46.38 -18.26
N PRO A 66 -36.43 46.09 -16.94
CA PRO A 66 -37.32 46.64 -15.93
C PRO A 66 -36.81 47.98 -15.38
N LEU A 67 -37.73 48.89 -15.02
CA LEU A 67 -37.37 50.15 -14.36
C LEU A 67 -37.11 49.96 -12.85
N TYR A 68 -38.06 49.34 -12.14
CA TYR A 68 -37.97 48.96 -10.72
C TYR A 68 -38.78 47.67 -10.47
N GLY A 69 -38.18 46.69 -9.79
CA GLY A 69 -38.83 45.41 -9.43
C GLY A 69 -37.85 44.23 -9.32
N ASN A 70 -38.36 43.07 -8.94
CA ASN A 70 -37.61 41.80 -8.94
C ASN A 70 -37.97 40.97 -10.19
N VAL A 71 -36.98 40.31 -10.80
CA VAL A 71 -37.15 39.49 -12.01
C VAL A 71 -36.46 38.14 -11.85
N SER A 72 -37.14 37.07 -12.24
CA SER A 72 -36.64 35.69 -12.18
C SER A 72 -36.86 34.98 -13.53
N PRO A 73 -35.86 34.97 -14.43
CA PRO A 73 -35.89 34.26 -15.71
C PRO A 73 -35.30 32.84 -15.60
N LEU A 74 -35.65 31.94 -16.53
CA LEU A 74 -34.92 30.67 -16.70
C LEU A 74 -33.70 30.82 -17.63
N TYR A 75 -33.82 31.50 -18.77
CA TYR A 75 -32.72 31.70 -19.72
C TYR A 75 -32.83 33.07 -20.43
N GLY A 76 -31.79 33.91 -20.37
CA GLY A 76 -31.75 35.19 -21.08
C GLY A 76 -30.80 36.24 -20.48
N ASN A 77 -30.69 37.40 -21.13
CA ASN A 77 -29.93 38.55 -20.63
C ASN A 77 -30.88 39.58 -19.98
N VAL A 78 -30.42 40.25 -18.91
CA VAL A 78 -31.22 41.24 -18.15
C VAL A 78 -30.42 42.53 -17.96
N SER A 79 -31.07 43.67 -18.13
CA SER A 79 -30.47 45.00 -17.90
C SER A 79 -31.37 45.85 -16.99
N PRO A 80 -31.17 45.80 -15.65
CA PRO A 80 -31.93 46.60 -14.69
C PRO A 80 -31.27 47.97 -14.44
N LEU A 81 -32.07 48.95 -14.03
CA LEU A 81 -31.57 50.25 -13.55
C LEU A 81 -31.29 50.24 -12.04
N TYR A 82 -32.22 49.74 -11.22
CA TYR A 82 -32.03 49.50 -9.78
C TYR A 82 -32.90 48.32 -9.31
N GLY A 83 -32.28 47.31 -8.68
CA GLY A 83 -32.97 46.13 -8.13
C GLY A 83 -32.04 44.95 -7.85
N ASN A 84 -32.55 43.93 -7.15
CA ASN A 84 -31.85 42.66 -6.95
C ASN A 84 -32.21 41.66 -8.06
N VAL A 85 -31.25 40.84 -8.48
CA VAL A 85 -31.44 39.80 -9.51
C VAL A 85 -30.96 38.46 -8.96
N SER A 86 -31.69 37.39 -9.24
CA SER A 86 -31.31 36.02 -8.86
C SER A 86 -31.57 35.07 -10.03
N PRO A 87 -30.61 34.94 -10.96
CA PRO A 87 -30.67 33.99 -12.08
C PRO A 87 -30.03 32.65 -11.67
N LEU A 88 -30.45 31.56 -12.32
CA LEU A 88 -29.78 30.26 -12.20
C LEU A 88 -28.61 30.10 -13.18
N TYR A 89 -28.64 30.79 -14.33
CA TYR A 89 -27.53 30.89 -15.31
C TYR A 89 -27.72 32.16 -16.17
N GLY A 90 -26.67 32.95 -16.42
CA GLY A 90 -26.74 34.13 -17.28
C GLY A 90 -25.67 35.22 -17.02
N ASN A 91 -25.48 36.12 -17.98
CA ASN A 91 -24.50 37.21 -17.92
C ASN A 91 -25.10 38.52 -17.38
N VAL A 92 -24.26 39.37 -16.77
CA VAL A 92 -24.67 40.65 -16.13
C VAL A 92 -23.84 41.82 -16.68
N SER A 93 -24.45 42.99 -16.86
CA SER A 93 -23.74 44.22 -17.27
C SER A 93 -24.42 45.49 -16.72
N PRO A 94 -23.87 46.09 -15.65
CA PRO A 94 -24.27 47.43 -15.18
C PRO A 94 -23.57 48.51 -16.02
N LEU A 95 -24.28 49.58 -16.41
CA LEU A 95 -23.79 50.50 -17.44
C LEU A 95 -22.81 51.60 -16.96
N TRP A 96 -22.54 51.73 -15.65
CA TRP A 96 -21.67 52.77 -15.09
C TRP A 96 -20.81 52.26 -13.92
N GLY A 97 -19.49 52.29 -14.10
CA GLY A 97 -18.50 51.99 -13.05
C GLY A 97 -17.10 51.77 -13.61
N THR A 98 -16.17 52.70 -13.39
CA THR A 98 -14.77 52.62 -13.87
C THR A 98 -13.90 51.78 -12.93
N VAL A 99 -13.73 50.50 -13.27
CA VAL A 99 -12.74 49.62 -12.63
C VAL A 99 -11.34 50.08 -13.04
N HIS A 100 -10.53 50.50 -12.06
CA HIS A 100 -9.14 50.88 -12.27
C HIS A 100 -8.24 49.63 -12.23
N PRO A 101 -7.50 49.28 -13.30
CA PRO A 101 -6.48 48.25 -13.24
C PRO A 101 -5.25 48.80 -12.51
N TYR A 102 -4.91 48.22 -11.35
CA TYR A 102 -3.62 48.48 -10.73
C TYR A 102 -2.50 47.76 -11.50
N TYR A 103 -1.41 48.51 -11.75
CA TYR A 103 -0.23 48.16 -12.54
C TYR A 103 0.13 46.67 -12.65
N GLY A 104 0.07 46.14 -13.87
CA GLY A 104 0.67 44.87 -14.26
C GLY A 104 0.39 44.57 -15.74
N ASN A 105 1.41 44.26 -16.54
CA ASN A 105 1.21 43.76 -17.90
C ASN A 105 0.75 42.29 -17.82
N VAL A 106 -0.45 42.00 -18.34
CA VAL A 106 -0.91 40.62 -18.50
C VAL A 106 -0.12 39.98 -19.63
N SER A 107 0.72 38.99 -19.29
CA SER A 107 1.29 38.06 -20.26
C SER A 107 0.30 36.91 -20.46
N PRO A 108 0.05 36.43 -21.70
CA PRO A 108 -1.02 35.48 -22.01
C PRO A 108 -0.85 34.07 -21.41
N LEU A 109 0.21 33.83 -20.63
CA LEU A 109 0.56 32.54 -20.03
C LEU A 109 0.01 32.37 -18.61
N TRP A 110 -0.44 33.45 -17.96
CA TRP A 110 -0.83 33.46 -16.56
C TRP A 110 -2.32 33.79 -16.39
N GLY A 111 -3.06 32.95 -15.68
CA GLY A 111 -4.47 33.19 -15.38
C GLY A 111 -4.66 34.35 -14.40
N SER A 112 -5.66 35.20 -14.62
CA SER A 112 -5.99 36.26 -13.66
C SER A 112 -6.51 35.66 -12.36
N ILE A 113 -5.89 35.96 -11.22
CA ILE A 113 -6.38 35.54 -9.91
C ILE A 113 -7.66 36.32 -9.57
N LYS A 114 -8.80 35.82 -10.06
CA LYS A 114 -10.09 36.11 -9.46
C LYS A 114 -10.26 35.21 -8.25
N ALA A 115 -10.69 35.80 -7.13
CA ALA A 115 -11.02 35.02 -5.94
C ALA A 115 -12.05 33.93 -6.26
N LEU A 116 -11.97 32.86 -5.45
CA LEU A 116 -12.99 31.83 -5.22
C LEU A 116 -14.41 32.27 -5.62
N ASP A 117 -15.15 31.41 -6.32
CA ASP A 117 -16.60 31.60 -6.43
C ASP A 117 -17.27 31.55 -5.05
N GLY A 118 -18.59 31.81 -4.99
CA GLY A 118 -19.33 31.93 -3.73
C GLY A 118 -19.42 30.65 -2.87
N SER A 119 -18.79 29.55 -3.25
CA SER A 119 -18.70 28.33 -2.44
C SER A 119 -17.76 28.49 -1.23
N ALA A 120 -18.25 28.10 -0.04
CA ALA A 120 -17.68 28.53 1.24
C ALA A 120 -16.51 27.65 1.75
N THR A 121 -15.43 27.55 0.97
CA THR A 121 -14.15 26.94 1.40
C THR A 121 -12.98 27.89 1.18
N GLU A 122 -12.58 28.62 2.23
CA GLU A 122 -11.43 29.52 2.22
C GLU A 122 -10.09 28.76 2.10
N LEU A 123 -9.05 29.47 1.62
CA LEU A 123 -7.67 28.98 1.63
C LEU A 123 -7.14 28.82 3.06
N ASN A 124 -7.47 27.70 3.68
CA ASN A 124 -6.84 27.21 4.90
C ASN A 124 -5.79 26.13 4.54
N PRO A 125 -4.49 26.47 4.46
CA PRO A 125 -3.45 25.48 4.21
C PRO A 125 -3.24 24.49 5.36
N TYR A 126 -4.07 24.46 6.41
CA TYR A 126 -3.82 23.71 7.64
C TYR A 126 -5.04 22.96 8.21
N THR A 127 -6.03 22.57 7.40
CA THR A 127 -7.23 21.81 7.84
C THR A 127 -6.93 20.36 8.23
N ALA A 128 -6.18 20.16 9.31
CA ALA A 128 -5.84 18.86 9.88
C ALA A 128 -7.00 18.27 10.73
N SER A 129 -8.18 18.09 10.12
CA SER A 129 -9.41 17.61 10.76
C SER A 129 -10.06 16.41 10.04
N SER A 130 -9.35 15.28 10.03
CA SER A 130 -9.85 13.89 10.05
C SER A 130 -10.92 13.39 9.05
N SER A 131 -11.39 14.20 8.08
CA SER A 131 -12.53 13.80 7.22
C SER A 131 -12.69 14.54 5.88
N THR A 132 -11.88 15.56 5.57
CA THR A 132 -11.99 16.35 4.32
C THR A 132 -10.61 16.60 3.69
N LEU A 133 -10.53 16.59 2.35
CA LEU A 133 -9.29 16.56 1.55
C LEU A 133 -8.57 17.92 1.39
N ASN A 134 -9.04 18.97 2.05
CA ASN A 134 -9.01 20.34 1.51
C ASN A 134 -7.96 21.28 2.17
N GLY A 135 -6.71 20.83 2.33
CA GLY A 135 -5.64 21.70 2.87
C GLY A 135 -4.23 21.11 2.76
N VAL A 136 -3.19 21.93 3.01
CA VAL A 136 -1.79 21.47 3.10
C VAL A 136 -1.58 20.72 4.42
N SER A 137 -2.08 19.49 4.50
CA SER A 137 -1.60 18.51 5.49
C SER A 137 -0.15 18.14 5.13
N ALA A 138 0.79 19.05 5.42
CA ALA A 138 2.17 19.02 4.93
C ALA A 138 2.93 17.70 5.14
N PHE A 139 2.43 16.78 5.97
CA PHE A 139 3.01 15.46 6.23
C PHE A 139 1.95 14.35 6.24
N TRP A 140 1.46 14.00 5.04
CA TRP A 140 0.73 12.76 4.76
C TRP A 140 1.71 11.58 4.59
N GLY A 141 1.43 10.45 5.24
CA GLY A 141 2.27 9.25 5.20
C GLY A 141 3.38 9.21 6.26
N THR A 142 4.21 8.15 6.21
CA THR A 142 5.23 7.82 7.22
C THR A 142 6.62 8.39 6.90
N THR A 143 6.73 9.40 6.05
CA THR A 143 8.01 9.98 5.63
C THR A 143 8.62 10.86 6.73
N SER A 144 9.89 10.61 7.05
CA SER A 144 10.74 11.52 7.85
C SER A 144 11.86 12.10 6.99
N PRO A 145 11.59 13.11 6.12
CA PRO A 145 12.59 13.76 5.27
C PRO A 145 13.63 14.60 6.05
N TYR A 146 13.56 14.64 7.38
CA TYR A 146 14.29 15.55 8.24
C TYR A 146 15.71 15.07 8.53
N THR A 147 16.69 15.82 8.02
CA THR A 147 18.13 15.60 8.24
C THR A 147 18.72 16.48 9.34
N ASN A 148 17.90 17.31 10.01
CA ASN A 148 18.33 18.43 10.85
C ASN A 148 17.56 18.51 12.19
N ASN A 149 17.91 19.50 13.03
CA ASN A 149 17.45 19.70 14.42
C ASN A 149 15.92 19.87 14.65
N MET A 150 15.08 19.75 13.61
CA MET A 150 13.62 19.77 13.73
C MET A 150 13.07 18.38 13.40
N THR A 151 12.55 17.65 14.39
CA THR A 151 11.95 16.33 14.17
C THR A 151 10.57 16.47 13.51
N GLY A 152 10.23 15.52 12.63
CA GLY A 152 8.93 15.53 11.94
C GLY A 152 7.74 15.55 12.89
N ALA A 153 7.76 14.74 13.95
CA ALA A 153 6.72 14.76 14.97
C ALA A 153 6.51 16.17 15.58
N GLY A 154 7.59 16.95 15.77
CA GLY A 154 7.52 18.34 16.22
C GLY A 154 6.89 19.27 15.18
N LEU A 155 7.30 19.16 13.91
CA LEU A 155 6.79 20.03 12.83
C LEU A 155 5.32 19.72 12.48
N ASN A 156 4.93 18.44 12.46
CA ASN A 156 3.54 18.00 12.28
C ASN A 156 2.64 18.58 13.39
N THR A 157 3.11 18.51 14.64
CA THR A 157 2.38 19.04 15.80
C THR A 157 2.25 20.56 15.74
N TYR A 158 3.32 21.26 15.34
CA TYR A 158 3.31 22.71 15.17
C TYR A 158 2.28 23.15 14.11
N TRP A 159 2.34 22.63 12.89
CA TRP A 159 1.44 23.08 11.82
C TRP A 159 -0.02 22.72 12.06
N LYS A 160 -0.30 21.56 12.69
CA LYS A 160 -1.64 21.20 13.15
C LYS A 160 -2.21 22.26 14.11
N ASN A 161 -1.41 22.73 15.07
CA ASN A 161 -1.85 23.72 16.04
C ASN A 161 -1.95 25.13 15.42
N ALA A 162 -0.98 25.51 14.59
CA ALA A 162 -1.02 26.77 13.83
C ALA A 162 -2.26 26.87 12.92
N GLY A 163 -2.74 25.73 12.40
CA GLY A 163 -3.96 25.67 11.61
C GLY A 163 -5.26 25.93 12.35
N LEU A 164 -5.35 25.47 13.60
CA LEU A 164 -6.47 25.80 14.48
C LEU A 164 -6.44 27.30 14.83
N THR A 165 -5.25 27.86 15.08
CA THR A 165 -5.06 29.30 15.29
C THR A 165 -5.40 30.13 14.05
N TRP A 166 -5.06 29.67 12.84
CA TRP A 166 -5.45 30.33 11.59
C TRP A 166 -6.97 30.32 11.39
N ASN A 167 -7.64 29.17 11.55
CA ASN A 167 -9.10 29.09 11.50
C ASN A 167 -9.77 30.10 12.45
N ASP A 168 -9.30 30.15 13.70
CA ASP A 168 -9.82 31.07 14.71
C ASP A 168 -9.59 32.55 14.35
N ILE A 169 -8.38 32.91 13.89
CA ILE A 169 -8.05 34.25 13.37
C ILE A 169 -8.99 34.60 12.20
N ASN A 170 -9.10 33.73 11.21
CA ASN A 170 -9.79 34.05 9.97
C ASN A 170 -11.31 34.15 10.15
N THR A 171 -11.89 33.25 10.94
CA THR A 171 -13.31 33.30 11.34
C THR A 171 -13.60 34.60 12.11
N SER A 172 -12.71 34.96 13.05
CA SER A 172 -12.85 36.21 13.81
C SER A 172 -12.77 37.46 12.92
N TRP A 173 -11.94 37.42 11.87
CA TRP A 173 -11.73 38.54 10.94
C TRP A 173 -12.87 38.66 9.92
N ALA A 174 -13.38 37.53 9.41
CA ALA A 174 -14.54 37.47 8.53
C ALA A 174 -15.84 37.93 9.19
N ALA A 175 -15.94 37.79 10.52
CA ALA A 175 -17.08 38.27 11.31
C ALA A 175 -17.12 39.81 11.50
N ILE A 176 -16.10 40.56 11.04
CA ILE A 176 -16.06 42.03 11.14
C ILE A 176 -16.75 42.64 9.91
N PRO A 177 -17.87 43.39 10.06
CA PRO A 177 -18.55 44.02 8.94
C PRO A 177 -17.67 45.03 8.17
N ALA A 178 -17.85 45.10 6.85
CA ALA A 178 -17.18 46.10 6.02
C ALA A 178 -17.51 47.53 6.50
N GLY A 179 -16.47 48.38 6.60
CA GLY A 179 -16.61 49.73 7.14
C GLY A 179 -16.59 49.85 8.67
N SER A 180 -16.33 48.75 9.41
CA SER A 180 -16.17 48.79 10.87
C SER A 180 -15.01 49.70 11.31
N PRO A 181 -15.11 50.35 12.49
CA PRO A 181 -14.03 51.16 13.04
C PRO A 181 -12.81 50.29 13.40
N ALA A 182 -11.61 50.91 13.40
CA ALA A 182 -10.34 50.23 13.67
C ALA A 182 -10.34 49.40 14.97
N SER A 183 -11.08 49.82 15.99
CA SER A 183 -11.24 49.08 17.26
C SER A 183 -11.82 47.67 17.10
N ALA A 184 -12.61 47.40 16.06
CA ALA A 184 -13.13 46.05 15.78
C ALA A 184 -12.01 45.06 15.43
N TYR A 185 -10.92 45.53 14.80
CA TYR A 185 -9.77 44.70 14.43
C TYR A 185 -8.78 44.48 15.58
N GLN A 186 -9.00 45.08 16.77
CA GLN A 186 -8.08 44.94 17.91
C GLN A 186 -7.95 43.49 18.39
N THR A 187 -9.03 42.71 18.34
CA THR A 187 -9.01 41.27 18.63
C THR A 187 -8.12 40.49 17.64
N ILE A 188 -8.10 40.90 16.38
CA ILE A 188 -7.28 40.30 15.33
C ILE A 188 -5.80 40.62 15.57
N VAL A 189 -5.47 41.88 15.91
CA VAL A 189 -4.12 42.27 16.34
C VAL A 189 -3.63 41.41 17.51
N THR A 190 -4.46 41.17 18.52
CA THR A 190 -4.09 40.31 19.66
C THR A 190 -3.79 38.88 19.22
N LYS A 191 -4.62 38.27 18.35
CA LYS A 191 -4.42 36.90 17.88
C LYS A 191 -3.21 36.77 16.93
N LEU A 192 -2.99 37.75 16.05
CA LEU A 192 -1.79 37.81 15.18
C LEU A 192 -0.50 37.96 15.99
N ASN A 193 -0.51 38.75 17.06
CA ASN A 193 0.64 38.86 17.97
C ASN A 193 0.90 37.56 18.74
N ALA A 194 -0.14 36.87 19.21
CA ALA A 194 0.00 35.56 19.87
C ALA A 194 0.55 34.47 18.92
N LEU A 195 0.10 34.48 17.65
CA LEU A 195 0.68 33.66 16.59
C LEU A 195 2.16 34.03 16.37
N GLY A 196 2.49 35.32 16.22
CA GLY A 196 3.87 35.78 16.07
C GLY A 196 4.81 35.35 17.21
N GLN A 197 4.32 35.34 18.45
CA GLN A 197 5.05 34.81 19.61
C GLN A 197 5.23 33.29 19.53
N THR A 198 4.19 32.55 19.14
CA THR A 198 4.25 31.09 18.94
C THR A 198 5.26 30.71 17.85
N ASN A 199 5.20 31.40 16.71
CA ASN A 199 6.11 31.26 15.59
C ASN A 199 7.56 31.56 16.02
N ALA A 200 7.78 32.67 16.75
CA ALA A 200 9.08 33.03 17.28
C ALA A 200 9.63 31.98 18.24
N THR A 201 8.82 31.44 19.15
CA THR A 201 9.27 30.41 20.10
C THR A 201 9.70 29.12 19.40
N PHE A 202 8.93 28.65 18.42
CA PHE A 202 9.24 27.38 17.72
C PHE A 202 10.35 27.52 16.66
N TRP A 203 10.34 28.58 15.86
CA TRP A 203 11.23 28.70 14.69
C TRP A 203 12.55 29.44 14.95
N ASN A 204 12.67 30.24 16.02
CA ASN A 204 13.92 30.98 16.29
C ASN A 204 15.19 30.09 16.27
N PRO A 205 15.22 28.85 16.80
CA PRO A 205 16.42 28.01 16.73
C PRO A 205 16.87 27.72 15.29
N ALA A 206 15.94 27.34 14.41
CA ALA A 206 16.24 27.01 13.00
C ALA A 206 16.51 28.27 12.15
N ILE A 207 15.74 29.34 12.37
CA ILE A 207 15.96 30.63 11.70
C ILE A 207 17.34 31.18 12.04
N LYS A 208 17.66 31.33 13.35
CA LYS A 208 18.94 31.90 13.80
C LYS A 208 20.14 31.10 13.32
N ALA A 209 20.01 29.78 13.19
CA ALA A 209 21.06 28.92 12.64
C ALA A 209 21.35 29.22 11.15
N LYS A 210 20.33 29.52 10.33
CA LYS A 210 20.51 29.89 8.92
C LYS A 210 20.84 31.38 8.71
N THR A 211 20.51 32.27 9.65
CA THR A 211 20.62 33.74 9.49
C THR A 211 21.77 34.39 10.28
N GLY A 212 22.61 33.60 10.95
CA GLY A 212 23.70 34.14 11.78
C GLY A 212 23.23 34.84 13.07
N GLY A 213 22.09 34.40 13.63
CA GLY A 213 21.56 34.89 14.91
C GLY A 213 20.34 35.80 14.84
N VAL A 214 19.91 36.23 13.65
CA VAL A 214 18.73 37.10 13.46
C VAL A 214 17.43 36.31 13.64
N GLY A 215 16.49 36.82 14.44
CA GLY A 215 15.27 36.09 14.81
C GLY A 215 14.08 36.22 13.84
N TYR A 216 13.02 35.47 14.13
CA TYR A 216 11.76 35.40 13.36
C TYR A 216 11.15 36.78 13.03
N VAL A 217 11.19 37.73 13.97
CA VAL A 217 10.54 39.04 13.81
C VAL A 217 11.16 39.81 12.64
N GLN A 218 12.48 39.93 12.60
CA GLN A 218 13.19 40.67 11.55
C GLN A 218 13.25 39.92 10.22
N THR A 219 13.21 38.59 10.25
CA THR A 219 13.46 37.72 9.06
C THR A 219 12.21 37.29 8.33
N VAL A 220 11.08 37.13 9.03
CA VAL A 220 9.81 36.65 8.48
C VAL A 220 8.67 37.62 8.80
N SER A 221 8.49 38.00 10.07
CA SER A 221 7.32 38.79 10.47
C SER A 221 7.28 40.19 9.84
N ASN A 222 8.39 40.94 9.92
CA ASN A 222 8.45 42.31 9.41
C ASN A 222 8.39 42.37 7.87
N PRO A 223 9.14 41.53 7.11
CA PRO A 223 9.00 41.48 5.65
C PRO A 223 7.59 41.08 5.19
N LEU A 224 6.94 40.12 5.88
CA LEU A 224 5.59 39.68 5.55
C LEU A 224 4.54 40.76 5.82
N LEU A 225 4.59 41.42 6.98
CA LEU A 225 3.70 42.54 7.30
C LEU A 225 3.87 43.68 6.28
N ALA A 226 5.12 44.01 5.92
CA ALA A 226 5.42 45.02 4.90
C ALA A 226 4.89 44.64 3.51
N LYS A 227 5.01 43.36 3.09
CA LYS A 227 4.46 42.86 1.80
C LYS A 227 2.96 43.10 1.66
N TYR A 228 2.22 43.07 2.76
CA TYR A 228 0.76 43.27 2.80
C TYR A 228 0.33 44.66 3.29
N GLY A 229 1.27 45.60 3.50
CA GLY A 229 0.95 46.96 3.97
C GLY A 229 0.40 47.01 5.41
N LEU A 230 0.70 45.99 6.23
CA LEU A 230 0.13 45.83 7.57
C LEU A 230 1.01 46.44 8.66
N ASP A 231 0.35 47.15 9.57
CA ASP A 231 0.94 47.68 10.80
C ASP A 231 0.07 47.23 11.98
N LEU A 232 0.60 46.32 12.81
CA LEU A 232 -0.14 45.80 13.96
C LEU A 232 -0.25 46.82 15.12
N SER A 233 0.44 47.96 15.04
CA SER A 233 0.20 49.10 15.93
C SER A 233 -0.94 50.01 15.45
N ASN A 234 -1.36 49.87 14.18
CA ASN A 234 -2.46 50.58 13.56
C ASN A 234 -3.52 49.59 13.01
N PRO A 235 -4.50 49.17 13.84
CA PRO A 235 -5.51 48.18 13.46
C PRO A 235 -6.33 48.53 12.20
N ALA A 236 -6.36 49.80 11.78
CA ALA A 236 -7.04 50.21 10.55
C ALA A 236 -6.43 49.60 9.27
N THR A 237 -5.14 49.20 9.30
CA THR A 237 -4.50 48.52 8.16
C THR A 237 -5.16 47.16 7.84
N LEU A 238 -5.66 46.46 8.87
CA LEU A 238 -6.31 45.16 8.74
C LEU A 238 -7.67 45.22 8.03
N ALA A 239 -8.25 46.41 7.86
CA ALA A 239 -9.49 46.61 7.08
C ALA A 239 -9.26 46.51 5.56
N GLN A 240 -8.01 46.56 5.09
CA GLN A 240 -7.65 46.47 3.66
C GLN A 240 -7.45 45.02 3.18
N MET A 241 -7.54 44.06 4.11
CA MET A 241 -7.31 42.63 3.90
C MET A 241 -8.63 41.90 3.58
N ASP A 242 -8.97 41.84 2.30
CA ASP A 242 -10.00 40.93 1.80
C ASP A 242 -9.63 39.44 2.03
N GLN A 243 -10.60 38.57 1.81
CA GLN A 243 -10.47 37.11 1.97
C GLN A 243 -9.27 36.50 1.22
N THR A 244 -8.94 37.02 0.03
CA THR A 244 -7.83 36.51 -0.79
C THR A 244 -6.49 36.95 -0.21
N LYS A 245 -6.34 38.24 0.13
CA LYS A 245 -5.13 38.74 0.80
C LYS A 245 -4.90 38.06 2.15
N ARG A 246 -5.95 37.80 2.92
CA ARG A 246 -5.88 37.05 4.19
C ARG A 246 -5.33 35.63 3.97
N GLY A 247 -5.87 34.88 3.01
CA GLY A 247 -5.34 33.55 2.65
C GLY A 247 -3.89 33.59 2.15
N MET A 248 -3.57 34.51 1.24
CA MET A 248 -2.23 34.66 0.66
C MET A 248 -1.17 35.07 1.70
N PHE A 249 -1.50 35.91 2.69
CA PHE A 249 -0.61 36.23 3.81
C PHE A 249 -0.24 34.98 4.62
N PHE A 250 -1.19 34.06 4.83
CA PHE A 250 -0.94 32.82 5.57
C PHE A 250 -0.22 31.74 4.74
N LEU A 251 -0.35 31.75 3.41
CA LEU A 251 0.47 30.96 2.50
C LEU A 251 1.92 31.49 2.44
N ASP A 252 2.11 32.80 2.26
CA ASP A 252 3.44 33.42 2.32
C ASP A 252 4.14 33.18 3.67
N LEU A 253 3.39 33.15 4.78
CA LEU A 253 3.91 32.80 6.10
C LEU A 253 4.40 31.34 6.15
N TYR A 254 3.64 30.40 5.58
CA TYR A 254 4.04 29.00 5.43
C TYR A 254 5.30 28.87 4.58
N ASP A 255 5.27 29.38 3.35
CA ASP A 255 6.38 29.29 2.38
C ASP A 255 7.65 29.99 2.90
N SER A 256 7.51 31.04 3.71
CA SER A 256 8.64 31.72 4.37
C SER A 256 9.22 30.90 5.52
N LEU A 257 8.38 30.28 6.37
CA LEU A 257 8.83 29.45 7.50
C LEU A 257 9.43 28.12 7.03
N MET A 258 8.85 27.49 6.01
CA MET A 258 9.33 26.22 5.46
C MET A 258 10.75 26.30 4.88
N LYS A 259 11.27 27.48 4.53
CA LYS A 259 12.68 27.69 4.13
C LYS A 259 13.68 27.31 5.23
N TYR A 260 13.26 27.18 6.48
CA TYR A 260 14.12 26.93 7.64
C TYR A 260 14.13 25.48 8.14
N THR A 261 13.25 24.60 7.65
CA THR A 261 13.16 23.18 8.08
C THR A 261 14.41 22.36 7.77
N GLY A 262 15.06 22.64 6.62
CA GLY A 262 16.05 21.74 6.04
C GLY A 262 15.44 20.54 5.32
N THR A 263 14.19 20.68 4.88
CA THR A 263 13.50 19.78 3.94
C THR A 263 13.05 20.59 2.73
N ASP A 264 12.80 19.91 1.63
CA ASP A 264 12.07 20.46 0.50
C ASP A 264 10.64 20.86 0.93
N HIS A 265 10.00 21.74 0.15
CA HIS A 265 8.66 22.26 0.47
C HIS A 265 7.58 21.28 0.03
N VAL A 266 6.70 20.91 0.96
CA VAL A 266 5.45 20.19 0.67
C VAL A 266 4.36 21.22 0.39
N ASP A 267 3.62 21.04 -0.70
CA ASP A 267 2.52 21.91 -1.11
C ASP A 267 1.21 21.12 -1.28
N TYR A 268 0.06 21.82 -1.32
CA TYR A 268 -1.26 21.18 -1.27
C TYR A 268 -1.49 20.17 -2.40
N TRP A 269 -0.92 20.43 -3.59
CA TRP A 269 -1.20 19.66 -4.81
C TRP A 269 -0.84 18.19 -4.65
N MET A 270 0.19 17.90 -3.85
CA MET A 270 0.77 16.57 -3.67
C MET A 270 -0.29 15.56 -3.20
N ASN A 271 -1.07 15.90 -2.18
CA ASN A 271 -2.18 15.06 -1.71
C ASN A 271 -3.41 15.09 -2.60
N LEU A 272 -3.69 16.24 -3.22
CA LEU A 272 -4.82 16.38 -4.11
C LEU A 272 -4.70 15.41 -5.31
N VAL A 273 -3.46 15.06 -5.71
CA VAL A 273 -3.14 14.02 -6.70
C VAL A 273 -2.59 12.69 -6.12
N GLN A 274 -2.74 12.45 -4.81
CA GLN A 274 -2.24 11.23 -4.13
C GLN A 274 -0.76 10.90 -4.42
N TRP A 275 0.10 11.91 -4.46
CA TRP A 275 1.55 11.77 -4.62
C TRP A 275 2.31 12.03 -3.33
N SER A 276 3.44 11.34 -3.17
CA SER A 276 4.43 11.61 -2.13
C SER A 276 5.85 11.30 -2.63
N PRO A 277 6.89 11.90 -2.03
CA PRO A 277 8.27 11.51 -2.30
C PRO A 277 8.55 10.02 -2.04
N SER A 278 7.84 9.40 -1.09
CA SER A 278 7.94 7.96 -0.85
C SER A 278 7.36 7.10 -1.98
N LEU A 279 6.33 7.58 -2.70
CA LEU A 279 5.83 6.91 -3.91
C LEU A 279 6.92 6.89 -4.99
N THR A 280 7.54 8.02 -5.27
CA THR A 280 8.70 8.14 -6.18
C THR A 280 9.90 7.28 -5.71
N GLN A 281 10.21 7.26 -4.41
CA GLN A 281 11.30 6.43 -3.88
C GLN A 281 11.02 4.91 -3.98
N THR A 282 9.75 4.50 -4.08
CA THR A 282 9.33 3.08 -4.13
C THR A 282 9.03 2.58 -5.55
N GLN A 283 8.43 3.42 -6.39
CA GLN A 283 7.93 3.02 -7.72
C GLN A 283 8.94 3.27 -8.84
N GLY A 284 9.79 4.28 -8.71
CA GLY A 284 10.66 4.79 -9.76
C GLY A 284 10.92 6.29 -9.55
N SER A 285 12.13 6.75 -9.87
CA SER A 285 12.54 8.16 -9.70
C SER A 285 12.59 8.96 -11.00
N GLY A 286 12.15 8.35 -12.11
CA GLY A 286 12.21 8.89 -13.47
C GLY A 286 13.52 8.61 -14.21
N ALA A 287 14.47 7.91 -13.59
CA ALA A 287 15.85 7.80 -14.03
C ALA A 287 16.02 7.26 -15.46
N ASP A 288 15.17 6.34 -15.90
CA ASP A 288 15.19 5.73 -17.24
C ASP A 288 14.25 6.42 -18.24
N THR A 289 13.72 7.60 -17.90
CA THR A 289 12.82 8.38 -18.74
C THR A 289 13.40 9.71 -19.22
N THR A 290 12.88 10.19 -20.35
CA THR A 290 13.21 11.50 -20.95
C THR A 290 11.92 12.25 -21.27
N ILE A 291 11.79 13.47 -20.73
CA ILE A 291 10.66 14.38 -20.96
C ILE A 291 11.10 15.51 -21.90
N GLY A 292 10.34 15.74 -22.96
CA GLY A 292 10.45 16.90 -23.83
C GLY A 292 9.67 18.07 -23.22
N LEU A 293 10.34 19.20 -22.95
CA LEU A 293 9.71 20.40 -22.45
C LEU A 293 9.62 21.45 -23.56
N LEU A 294 8.41 21.65 -24.10
CA LEU A 294 8.12 22.66 -25.12
C LEU A 294 7.65 23.95 -24.43
N ASP A 295 8.62 24.76 -23.99
CA ASP A 295 8.42 25.92 -23.11
C ASP A 295 9.59 26.91 -23.22
N PHE A 296 9.52 28.06 -22.55
CA PHE A 296 10.57 29.07 -22.48
C PHE A 296 11.91 28.52 -21.95
N THR A 297 12.99 29.27 -22.21
CA THR A 297 14.35 28.89 -21.77
C THR A 297 14.40 28.54 -20.28
N VAL A 298 14.74 27.29 -19.97
CA VAL A 298 14.98 26.80 -18.61
C VAL A 298 16.33 27.34 -18.12
N SER A 299 16.32 28.24 -17.13
CA SER A 299 17.52 28.92 -16.65
C SER A 299 17.41 29.31 -15.17
N GLY A 300 18.52 29.73 -14.57
CA GLY A 300 18.55 30.24 -13.20
C GLY A 300 18.87 29.16 -12.17
N ASN A 301 17.92 28.28 -11.86
CA ASN A 301 18.13 27.24 -10.84
C ASN A 301 18.92 26.03 -11.38
N THR A 302 20.10 25.79 -10.79
CA THR A 302 21.01 24.69 -11.13
C THR A 302 20.47 23.30 -10.81
N THR A 303 19.52 23.16 -9.89
CA THR A 303 18.88 21.90 -9.53
C THR A 303 17.98 21.39 -10.65
N VAL A 304 17.21 22.28 -11.28
CA VAL A 304 16.34 21.94 -12.41
C VAL A 304 17.16 21.80 -13.69
N THR A 305 18.08 22.73 -13.98
CA THR A 305 18.88 22.68 -15.21
C THR A 305 19.87 21.51 -15.25
N LYS A 306 20.29 20.95 -14.10
CA LYS A 306 21.11 19.72 -14.04
C LYS A 306 20.45 18.53 -14.75
N ASN A 307 19.13 18.46 -14.75
CA ASN A 307 18.38 17.38 -15.42
C ASN A 307 18.14 17.68 -16.92
N VAL A 308 18.42 18.91 -17.39
CA VAL A 308 18.32 19.28 -18.82
C VAL A 308 19.55 18.76 -19.57
N ILE A 309 19.39 17.65 -20.29
CA ILE A 309 20.48 16.98 -21.03
C ILE A 309 20.74 17.60 -22.41
N ALA A 310 19.77 18.34 -22.95
CA ALA A 310 19.89 19.07 -24.20
C ALA A 310 18.90 20.25 -24.22
N TYR A 311 19.32 21.36 -24.83
CA TYR A 311 18.51 22.56 -24.98
C TYR A 311 18.70 23.19 -26.37
N SER A 312 17.61 23.67 -26.97
CA SER A 312 17.60 24.43 -28.24
C SER A 312 16.33 25.28 -28.35
N GLY A 313 16.18 26.06 -29.41
CA GLY A 313 14.98 26.88 -29.62
C GLY A 313 15.20 28.02 -30.61
N VAL A 314 14.15 28.78 -30.90
CA VAL A 314 14.20 29.95 -31.80
C VAL A 314 14.73 31.21 -31.11
N SER A 315 14.73 31.26 -29.78
CA SER A 315 15.31 32.35 -29.00
C SER A 315 15.88 31.87 -27.67
N GLN A 316 16.56 32.77 -26.96
CA GLN A 316 16.97 32.60 -25.55
C GLN A 316 16.07 33.40 -24.60
N PHE A 317 14.85 33.75 -25.03
CA PHE A 317 13.90 34.48 -24.20
C PHE A 317 13.44 33.64 -23.00
N THR A 318 13.31 34.30 -21.84
CA THR A 318 12.81 33.70 -20.61
C THR A 318 12.09 34.73 -19.75
N ASN A 319 11.09 34.24 -19.01
CA ASN A 319 10.30 34.96 -18.03
C ASN A 319 10.14 34.14 -16.73
N GLY A 320 10.93 33.07 -16.56
CA GLY A 320 10.83 32.11 -15.45
C GLY A 320 9.86 30.93 -15.68
N HIS A 321 8.97 31.00 -16.67
CA HIS A 321 7.94 29.96 -16.88
C HIS A 321 8.53 28.56 -17.14
N GLY A 322 9.56 28.44 -17.99
CA GLY A 322 10.20 27.15 -18.29
C GLY A 322 10.87 26.48 -17.08
N VAL A 323 11.46 27.25 -16.16
CA VAL A 323 12.03 26.69 -14.91
C VAL A 323 10.94 26.38 -13.88
N ALA A 324 9.85 27.14 -13.85
CA ALA A 324 8.66 26.82 -13.05
C ALA A 324 8.04 25.47 -13.46
N VAL A 325 7.74 25.30 -14.76
CA VAL A 325 7.19 24.05 -15.32
C VAL A 325 8.17 22.89 -15.14
N GLY A 326 9.47 23.12 -15.38
CA GLY A 326 10.52 22.14 -15.10
C GLY A 326 10.61 21.71 -13.64
N SER A 327 10.39 22.62 -12.68
CA SER A 327 10.50 22.32 -11.24
C SER A 327 9.46 21.31 -10.75
N LEU A 328 8.23 21.36 -11.28
CA LEU A 328 7.14 20.44 -10.93
C LEU A 328 7.35 19.03 -11.51
N MET A 329 8.08 18.92 -12.63
CA MET A 329 8.45 17.62 -13.21
C MET A 329 9.68 17.03 -12.50
N VAL A 330 10.79 17.78 -12.43
CA VAL A 330 12.12 17.24 -12.14
C VAL A 330 12.90 17.99 -11.05
N GLY A 331 12.25 18.85 -10.25
CA GLY A 331 12.84 19.43 -9.04
C GLY A 331 13.33 18.34 -8.09
N ALA A 332 14.54 18.47 -7.56
CA ALA A 332 15.17 17.42 -6.75
C ALA A 332 14.51 17.25 -5.37
N HIS A 333 14.82 16.14 -4.71
CA HIS A 333 14.53 15.92 -3.30
C HIS A 333 15.87 16.05 -2.54
N ASP A 334 16.23 17.28 -2.20
CA ASP A 334 17.60 17.73 -1.85
C ASP A 334 17.65 18.53 -0.52
N GLY A 335 16.48 18.78 0.08
CA GLY A 335 16.29 19.58 1.29
C GLY A 335 16.00 21.06 1.03
N LYS A 336 15.65 21.47 -0.20
CA LYS A 336 15.50 22.88 -0.61
C LYS A 336 14.48 23.06 -1.75
N GLY A 337 13.81 24.20 -1.78
CA GLY A 337 12.93 24.58 -2.88
C GLY A 337 11.71 23.66 -3.00
N VAL A 338 11.24 23.42 -4.22
CA VAL A 338 10.08 22.58 -4.53
C VAL A 338 10.50 21.20 -5.07
N MET A 339 9.69 20.18 -4.79
CA MET A 339 9.90 18.82 -5.27
C MET A 339 9.18 18.58 -6.59
N GLY A 340 9.91 18.01 -7.56
CA GLY A 340 9.32 17.41 -8.75
C GLY A 340 8.85 15.98 -8.50
N ILE A 341 7.89 15.53 -9.30
CA ILE A 341 7.34 14.17 -9.23
C ILE A 341 8.40 13.11 -9.60
N ALA A 342 9.21 13.40 -10.62
CA ALA A 342 10.20 12.51 -11.22
C ALA A 342 11.61 13.15 -11.20
N PRO A 343 12.26 13.27 -10.03
CA PRO A 343 13.45 14.10 -9.79
C PRO A 343 14.73 13.63 -10.50
N LYS A 344 14.71 12.49 -11.20
CA LYS A 344 15.82 11.99 -12.03
C LYS A 344 15.46 11.82 -13.51
N SER A 345 14.25 12.20 -13.93
CA SER A 345 13.92 12.26 -15.37
C SER A 345 14.85 13.22 -16.08
N LYS A 346 15.32 12.79 -17.24
CA LYS A 346 16.09 13.63 -18.17
C LYS A 346 15.13 14.59 -18.84
N VAL A 347 15.54 15.82 -19.08
CA VAL A 347 14.76 16.82 -19.82
C VAL A 347 15.50 17.18 -21.11
N ILE A 348 14.80 17.13 -22.24
CA ILE A 348 15.21 17.82 -23.46
C ILE A 348 14.28 19.01 -23.58
N ALA A 349 14.82 20.23 -23.52
CA ALA A 349 14.00 21.44 -23.59
C ALA A 349 14.10 22.08 -24.98
N TYR A 350 12.98 22.55 -25.50
CA TYR A 350 12.91 23.35 -26.72
C TYR A 350 12.08 24.60 -26.50
N ASN A 351 12.65 25.77 -26.82
CA ASN A 351 11.95 27.04 -26.77
C ASN A 351 11.39 27.44 -28.16
N PRO A 352 10.08 27.29 -28.41
CA PRO A 352 9.46 27.69 -29.66
C PRO A 352 9.05 29.17 -29.66
N PHE A 353 9.28 29.92 -28.57
CA PHE A 353 8.89 31.32 -28.44
C PHE A 353 10.00 32.27 -28.89
N ASP A 354 9.61 33.31 -29.61
CA ASP A 354 10.49 34.39 -30.03
C ASP A 354 10.74 35.42 -28.91
N ALA A 355 11.45 36.51 -29.24
CA ALA A 355 11.75 37.58 -28.30
C ALA A 355 10.53 38.44 -27.88
N THR A 356 9.36 38.24 -28.50
CA THR A 356 8.08 38.87 -28.08
C THR A 356 7.33 38.01 -27.06
N GLY A 357 7.74 36.76 -26.87
CA GLY A 357 7.00 35.78 -26.08
C GLY A 357 5.83 35.14 -26.82
N THR A 358 5.83 35.19 -28.17
CA THR A 358 4.83 34.51 -29.01
C THR A 358 5.48 33.38 -29.83
N THR A 359 4.67 32.48 -30.38
CA THR A 359 5.13 31.29 -31.12
C THR A 359 4.18 30.99 -32.29
N ASN A 360 4.56 30.04 -33.14
CA ASN A 360 3.76 29.56 -34.25
C ASN A 360 3.90 28.05 -34.47
N TRP A 361 2.99 27.48 -35.25
CA TRP A 361 2.88 26.04 -35.48
C TRP A 361 4.11 25.40 -36.19
N THR A 362 4.92 26.18 -36.92
CA THR A 362 6.17 25.70 -37.53
C THR A 362 7.26 25.48 -36.49
N ASP A 363 7.40 26.41 -35.55
CA ASP A 363 8.40 26.32 -34.48
C ASP A 363 8.02 25.28 -33.43
N ILE A 364 6.71 25.13 -33.15
CA ILE A 364 6.17 24.00 -32.39
C ILE A 364 6.48 22.66 -33.08
N THR A 365 6.26 22.55 -34.40
CA THR A 365 6.58 21.33 -35.17
C THR A 365 8.08 21.02 -35.12
N THR A 366 8.93 22.03 -35.27
CA THR A 366 10.39 21.90 -35.19
C THR A 366 10.82 21.45 -33.79
N GLY A 367 10.23 22.01 -32.74
CA GLY A 367 10.50 21.64 -31.36
C GLY A 367 10.11 20.21 -31.02
N VAL A 368 8.92 19.77 -31.43
CA VAL A 368 8.49 18.37 -31.23
C VAL A 368 9.50 17.41 -31.88
N ILE A 369 9.89 17.65 -33.14
CA ILE A 369 10.88 16.80 -33.84
C ILE A 369 12.23 16.82 -33.11
N ALA A 370 12.72 17.99 -32.70
CA ALA A 370 14.02 18.16 -32.04
C ALA A 370 14.11 17.42 -30.69
N MET A 371 13.01 17.36 -29.93
CA MET A 371 13.00 16.69 -28.61
C MET A 371 12.75 15.18 -28.68
N THR A 372 12.04 14.69 -29.70
CA THR A 372 11.58 13.29 -29.79
C THR A 372 12.45 12.41 -30.70
N THR A 373 13.33 13.01 -31.51
CA THR A 373 14.24 12.25 -32.40
C THR A 373 15.47 11.74 -31.63
N ASP A 374 15.80 10.47 -31.81
CA ASP A 374 17.05 9.88 -31.32
C ASP A 374 18.28 10.56 -31.93
N THR A 375 19.28 10.86 -31.10
CA THR A 375 20.57 11.42 -31.53
C THR A 375 21.73 10.48 -31.21
N ALA A 376 22.93 10.81 -31.69
CA ALA A 376 24.16 10.09 -31.32
C ALA A 376 24.52 10.22 -29.82
N ASN A 377 23.93 11.18 -29.09
CA ASN A 377 24.26 11.51 -27.70
C ASN A 377 23.18 11.11 -26.70
N TYR A 378 21.92 11.02 -27.13
CA TYR A 378 20.78 10.72 -26.25
C TYR A 378 19.59 10.13 -27.02
N LYS A 379 18.76 9.38 -26.29
CA LYS A 379 17.44 8.95 -26.76
C LYS A 379 16.44 10.09 -26.72
N GLY A 380 15.56 10.15 -27.72
CA GLY A 380 14.47 11.12 -27.79
C GLY A 380 13.46 10.96 -26.66
N ALA A 381 12.65 12.00 -26.42
CA ALA A 381 11.64 12.01 -25.38
C ALA A 381 10.41 11.13 -25.73
N SER A 382 10.02 10.24 -24.81
CA SER A 382 8.76 9.47 -24.89
C SER A 382 7.56 10.21 -24.30
N ILE A 383 7.78 11.42 -23.78
CA ILE A 383 6.78 12.29 -23.15
C ILE A 383 7.06 13.71 -23.66
N VAL A 384 6.06 14.46 -24.10
CA VAL A 384 6.19 15.88 -24.44
C VAL A 384 5.19 16.69 -23.62
N ASN A 385 5.71 17.55 -22.76
CA ASN A 385 4.94 18.55 -22.03
C ASN A 385 4.89 19.85 -22.85
N ALA A 386 3.70 20.19 -23.34
CA ALA A 386 3.43 21.43 -24.06
C ALA A 386 2.54 22.35 -23.20
N SER A 387 3.19 23.21 -22.41
CA SER A 387 2.52 24.20 -21.56
C SER A 387 2.16 25.48 -22.34
N LEU A 388 1.53 25.30 -23.51
CA LEU A 388 1.17 26.34 -24.47
C LEU A 388 -0.15 26.01 -25.21
N GLY A 389 -0.82 27.02 -25.77
CA GLY A 389 -2.09 26.86 -26.50
C GLY A 389 -2.51 28.12 -27.28
N GLU A 390 -3.68 28.07 -27.93
CA GLU A 390 -4.33 29.24 -28.56
C GLU A 390 -5.44 29.76 -27.63
N PRO A 391 -5.61 31.09 -27.45
CA PRO A 391 -6.60 31.64 -26.52
C PRO A 391 -8.03 31.19 -26.81
N GLY A 392 -8.71 30.69 -25.78
CA GLY A 392 -10.11 30.26 -25.81
C GLY A 392 -10.36 28.83 -26.32
N LEU A 393 -9.31 28.03 -26.53
CA LEU A 393 -9.40 26.63 -26.97
C LEU A 393 -8.70 25.69 -25.99
N ALA A 394 -9.43 24.69 -25.48
CA ALA A 394 -8.89 23.57 -24.70
C ALA A 394 -7.97 22.69 -25.55
N LEU A 395 -8.25 22.56 -26.86
CA LEU A 395 -7.31 22.01 -27.84
C LEU A 395 -7.43 22.76 -29.18
N ALA A 396 -6.34 23.39 -29.59
CA ALA A 396 -6.23 24.18 -30.80
C ALA A 396 -6.16 23.32 -32.08
N GLN A 397 -6.78 23.80 -33.17
CA GLN A 397 -6.80 23.10 -34.46
C GLN A 397 -5.40 22.90 -35.05
N GLY A 398 -4.45 23.80 -34.78
CA GLY A 398 -3.09 23.71 -35.31
C GLY A 398 -2.28 22.50 -34.86
N TRP A 399 -2.65 21.84 -33.74
CA TRP A 399 -2.06 20.56 -33.35
C TRP A 399 -2.26 19.46 -34.40
N ASN A 400 -3.37 19.46 -35.14
CA ASN A 400 -3.55 18.53 -36.26
C ASN A 400 -2.51 18.78 -37.37
N THR A 401 -2.12 20.04 -37.62
CA THR A 401 -1.06 20.40 -38.58
C THR A 401 0.32 19.94 -38.08
N VAL A 402 0.59 20.06 -36.78
CA VAL A 402 1.81 19.54 -36.14
C VAL A 402 1.90 18.02 -36.32
N PHE A 403 0.86 17.28 -35.94
CA PHE A 403 0.88 15.81 -35.95
C PHE A 403 0.80 15.20 -37.36
N THR A 404 0.25 15.91 -38.35
CA THR A 404 0.29 15.49 -39.76
C THR A 404 1.61 15.83 -40.47
N SER A 405 2.51 16.58 -39.83
CA SER A 405 3.87 16.78 -40.35
C SER A 405 4.64 15.44 -40.42
N PRO A 406 5.29 15.09 -41.55
CA PRO A 406 5.96 13.80 -41.70
C PRO A 406 6.94 13.47 -40.56
N GLY A 407 7.74 14.45 -40.12
CA GLY A 407 8.70 14.27 -39.03
C GLY A 407 8.07 13.97 -37.67
N VAL A 408 6.90 14.56 -37.38
CA VAL A 408 6.16 14.30 -36.13
C VAL A 408 5.38 12.99 -36.22
N SER A 409 4.77 12.69 -37.37
CA SER A 409 4.02 11.45 -37.57
C SER A 409 4.88 10.18 -37.40
N ALA A 410 6.19 10.29 -37.66
CA ALA A 410 7.17 9.20 -37.50
C ALA A 410 7.53 8.87 -36.04
N VAL A 411 7.22 9.77 -35.09
CA VAL A 411 7.53 9.65 -33.65
C VAL A 411 6.27 9.62 -32.78
N ALA A 412 5.16 10.18 -33.25
CA ALA A 412 3.94 10.35 -32.46
C ALA A 412 3.36 9.05 -31.88
N ASN A 413 3.59 7.90 -32.54
CA ASN A 413 3.17 6.59 -32.03
C ASN A 413 4.05 6.03 -30.89
N LYS A 414 5.07 6.77 -30.45
CA LYS A 414 5.99 6.45 -29.33
C LYS A 414 6.16 7.62 -28.34
N THR A 415 5.28 8.61 -28.39
CA THR A 415 5.35 9.80 -27.53
C THR A 415 3.98 10.11 -26.94
N VAL A 416 3.91 10.24 -25.62
CA VAL A 416 2.75 10.78 -24.91
C VAL A 416 2.80 12.31 -24.98
N PHE A 417 1.75 12.96 -25.47
CA PHE A 417 1.65 14.42 -25.53
C PHE A 417 0.71 14.93 -24.44
N VAL A 418 1.24 15.78 -23.56
CA VAL A 418 0.51 16.42 -22.45
C VAL A 418 0.42 17.90 -22.74
N ILE A 419 -0.81 18.41 -22.90
CA ILE A 419 -1.09 19.76 -23.43
C ILE A 419 -1.91 20.54 -22.41
N ALA A 420 -1.48 21.76 -22.07
CA ALA A 420 -2.25 22.64 -21.19
C ALA A 420 -3.49 23.22 -21.88
N ALA A 421 -4.64 23.25 -21.20
CA ALA A 421 -5.91 23.65 -21.80
C ALA A 421 -6.07 25.17 -22.09
N GLY A 422 -5.20 26.04 -21.58
CA GLY A 422 -5.34 27.50 -21.69
C GLY A 422 -6.10 28.14 -20.52
N ASN A 423 -6.13 29.47 -20.48
CA ASN A 423 -6.31 30.26 -19.25
C ASN A 423 -7.43 31.33 -19.35
N GLU A 424 -8.42 31.16 -20.24
CA GLU A 424 -9.47 32.14 -20.52
C GLU A 424 -10.79 31.87 -19.79
N GLY A 425 -10.92 30.73 -19.11
CA GLY A 425 -12.11 30.34 -18.34
C GLY A 425 -13.32 29.94 -19.19
N VAL A 426 -13.10 29.43 -20.42
CA VAL A 426 -14.17 29.11 -21.37
C VAL A 426 -14.29 27.61 -21.67
N ALA A 427 -15.53 27.16 -21.91
CA ALA A 427 -15.79 25.83 -22.47
C ALA A 427 -15.63 25.84 -23.99
N GLN A 428 -14.82 24.95 -24.55
CA GLN A 428 -14.67 24.84 -26.00
C GLN A 428 -15.98 24.34 -26.63
N THR A 429 -16.46 25.09 -27.62
CA THR A 429 -17.69 24.80 -28.38
C THR A 429 -17.42 24.45 -29.84
N THR A 430 -16.19 24.68 -30.31
CA THR A 430 -15.74 24.44 -31.68
C THR A 430 -15.05 23.08 -31.81
N ASN A 431 -15.62 22.21 -32.64
CA ASN A 431 -14.98 20.96 -33.06
C ASN A 431 -13.70 21.23 -33.87
N ILE A 432 -12.74 20.30 -33.80
CA ILE A 432 -11.52 20.34 -34.61
C ILE A 432 -11.46 19.15 -35.57
N THR A 433 -10.85 19.34 -36.73
CA THR A 433 -10.52 18.23 -37.66
C THR A 433 -9.29 17.50 -37.15
N TRP A 434 -9.34 16.17 -37.11
CA TRP A 434 -8.28 15.30 -36.58
C TRP A 434 -8.02 14.10 -37.50
N ASN A 435 -6.76 13.85 -37.84
CA ASN A 435 -6.36 12.68 -38.62
C ASN A 435 -5.98 11.50 -37.72
N PHE A 436 -6.96 10.70 -37.32
CA PHE A 436 -6.79 9.51 -36.49
C PHE A 436 -5.83 8.42 -37.05
N ASN A 437 -5.38 8.54 -38.30
CA ASN A 437 -4.38 7.63 -38.88
C ASN A 437 -2.93 8.05 -38.57
N THR A 438 -2.68 9.33 -38.29
CA THR A 438 -1.32 9.89 -38.05
C THR A 438 -1.17 10.52 -36.67
N ASN A 439 -2.26 11.05 -36.12
CA ASN A 439 -2.22 11.82 -34.89
C ASN A 439 -2.22 10.88 -33.68
N PRO A 440 -1.48 11.22 -32.61
CA PRO A 440 -1.52 10.47 -31.36
C PRO A 440 -2.83 10.73 -30.63
N ASP A 441 -3.12 9.89 -29.63
CA ASP A 441 -4.03 10.30 -28.56
C ASP A 441 -3.26 11.27 -27.65
N VAL A 442 -3.92 12.34 -27.20
CA VAL A 442 -3.31 13.37 -26.35
C VAL A 442 -3.93 13.35 -24.96
N LEU A 443 -3.24 13.93 -23.98
CA LEU A 443 -3.75 14.25 -22.65
C LEU A 443 -3.90 15.77 -22.55
N ILE A 444 -5.14 16.25 -22.47
CA ILE A 444 -5.48 17.67 -22.33
C ILE A 444 -5.68 17.96 -20.85
N VAL A 445 -4.97 18.95 -20.30
CA VAL A 445 -4.89 19.17 -18.85
C VAL A 445 -5.51 20.50 -18.43
N GLY A 446 -6.64 20.42 -17.73
CA GLY A 446 -7.27 21.53 -17.01
C GLY A 446 -6.67 21.78 -15.63
N SER A 447 -6.99 22.93 -15.06
CA SER A 447 -6.52 23.38 -13.75
C SER A 447 -7.63 23.28 -12.70
N VAL A 448 -7.33 22.72 -11.53
CA VAL A 448 -8.15 22.87 -10.31
C VAL A 448 -7.42 23.66 -9.21
N ASN A 449 -8.21 24.22 -8.30
CA ASN A 449 -7.75 24.84 -7.07
C ASN A 449 -7.49 23.82 -5.95
N SER A 450 -7.10 24.31 -4.76
CA SER A 450 -6.74 23.47 -3.61
C SER A 450 -7.88 22.67 -2.97
N VAL A 451 -9.10 22.77 -3.49
CA VAL A 451 -10.28 22.01 -3.07
C VAL A 451 -10.70 20.99 -4.15
N GLY A 452 -10.11 21.07 -5.35
CA GLY A 452 -10.47 20.22 -6.49
C GLY A 452 -11.58 20.79 -7.37
N TYR A 453 -12.06 22.02 -7.12
CA TYR A 453 -12.96 22.71 -8.03
C TYR A 453 -12.18 23.27 -9.23
N ILE A 454 -12.81 23.29 -10.41
CA ILE A 454 -12.23 23.84 -11.64
C ILE A 454 -11.81 25.30 -11.41
N SER A 455 -10.56 25.62 -11.73
CA SER A 455 -10.03 26.97 -11.58
C SER A 455 -10.78 27.91 -12.53
N ASN A 456 -11.16 29.11 -12.08
CA ASN A 456 -12.03 30.01 -12.85
C ASN A 456 -11.40 30.58 -14.14
N PHE A 457 -10.10 30.36 -14.35
CA PHE A 457 -9.38 30.62 -15.60
C PHE A 457 -9.18 29.36 -16.45
N SER A 458 -9.39 28.14 -15.95
CA SER A 458 -9.19 26.94 -16.76
C SER A 458 -10.19 26.90 -17.89
N ASN A 459 -9.70 26.76 -19.12
CA ASN A 459 -10.57 26.30 -20.19
C ASN A 459 -11.01 24.85 -19.91
N THR A 460 -12.14 24.47 -20.49
CA THR A 460 -12.77 23.15 -20.33
C THR A 460 -13.13 22.56 -21.70
N PRO A 461 -13.17 21.22 -21.85
CA PRO A 461 -13.34 20.59 -23.15
C PRO A 461 -14.75 20.78 -23.72
N GLY A 462 -15.74 21.04 -22.86
CA GLY A 462 -17.14 21.14 -23.24
C GLY A 462 -17.63 19.84 -23.90
N ASN A 463 -18.44 20.00 -24.95
CA ASN A 463 -18.84 18.89 -25.82
C ASN A 463 -18.21 19.01 -27.23
N ALA A 464 -17.10 19.75 -27.36
CA ALA A 464 -16.34 19.80 -28.60
C ALA A 464 -15.67 18.45 -28.89
N CYS A 465 -15.42 18.17 -30.16
CA CYS A 465 -15.02 16.86 -30.66
C CYS A 465 -13.91 16.90 -31.70
N MET A 466 -13.08 15.86 -31.72
CA MET A 466 -12.15 15.53 -32.78
C MET A 466 -12.90 14.83 -33.92
N LEU A 467 -13.22 15.57 -34.98
CA LEU A 467 -13.91 15.05 -36.15
C LEU A 467 -12.91 14.48 -37.16
N ALA A 468 -13.18 13.28 -37.67
CA ALA A 468 -12.39 12.72 -38.76
C ALA A 468 -12.56 13.57 -40.03
N SER A 469 -11.49 13.71 -40.83
CA SER A 469 -11.48 14.55 -42.05
C SER A 469 -12.69 14.29 -42.96
N GLY A 470 -13.50 15.32 -43.20
CA GLY A 470 -14.71 15.26 -44.04
C GLY A 470 -15.98 14.79 -43.31
N THR A 471 -15.93 14.54 -41.99
CA THR A 471 -17.11 14.18 -41.17
C THR A 471 -17.63 15.37 -40.36
N SER A 472 -18.92 15.33 -40.01
CA SER A 472 -19.61 16.35 -39.19
C SER A 472 -20.25 15.78 -37.91
N THR A 473 -20.18 14.46 -37.72
CA THR A 473 -20.80 13.74 -36.60
C THR A 473 -19.72 13.22 -35.66
N CYS A 474 -19.84 13.52 -34.36
CA CYS A 474 -18.91 12.99 -33.37
C CYS A 474 -19.18 11.51 -33.07
N VAL A 475 -18.14 10.79 -32.65
CA VAL A 475 -18.20 9.39 -32.21
C VAL A 475 -17.77 9.32 -30.75
N ALA A 476 -18.33 8.41 -29.96
CA ALA A 476 -17.90 8.20 -28.57
C ALA A 476 -16.42 7.78 -28.51
N GLY A 477 -15.63 8.39 -27.64
CA GLY A 477 -14.17 8.26 -27.61
C GLY A 477 -13.43 9.34 -28.40
N ASN A 478 -14.14 10.24 -29.11
CA ASN A 478 -13.55 11.36 -29.86
C ASN A 478 -13.91 12.74 -29.27
N TYR A 479 -14.72 12.84 -28.21
CA TYR A 479 -14.98 14.15 -27.59
C TYR A 479 -13.70 14.63 -26.89
N LEU A 480 -13.45 15.94 -26.83
CA LEU A 480 -12.27 16.46 -26.14
C LEU A 480 -12.22 16.04 -24.67
N LYS A 481 -13.39 15.88 -24.02
CA LYS A 481 -13.50 15.36 -22.66
C LYS A 481 -13.02 13.91 -22.51
N ASP A 482 -13.13 13.09 -23.56
CA ASP A 482 -12.65 11.70 -23.57
C ASP A 482 -11.10 11.64 -23.54
N HIS A 483 -10.44 12.78 -23.77
CA HIS A 483 -8.98 12.99 -23.72
C HIS A 483 -8.55 13.99 -22.63
N PHE A 484 -9.47 14.44 -21.77
CA PHE A 484 -9.24 15.50 -20.79
C PHE A 484 -9.16 14.94 -19.37
N LEU A 485 -8.30 15.55 -18.56
CA LEU A 485 -8.31 15.42 -17.10
C LEU A 485 -7.90 16.75 -16.47
N VAL A 486 -8.12 16.89 -15.16
CA VAL A 486 -7.61 18.04 -14.40
C VAL A 486 -6.45 17.65 -13.50
N ALA A 487 -5.55 18.60 -13.27
CA ALA A 487 -4.56 18.54 -12.20
C ALA A 487 -4.49 19.91 -11.49
N PRO A 488 -3.93 19.99 -10.27
CA PRO A 488 -3.81 21.25 -9.56
C PRO A 488 -2.98 22.27 -10.34
N GLY A 489 -3.49 23.49 -10.50
CA GLY A 489 -2.84 24.52 -11.32
C GLY A 489 -3.08 25.95 -10.84
N GLU A 490 -3.64 26.17 -9.64
CA GLU A 490 -3.92 27.49 -9.06
C GLU A 490 -3.13 27.67 -7.74
N LEU A 491 -2.38 28.77 -7.61
CA LEU A 491 -1.52 29.07 -6.46
C LEU A 491 -0.50 27.96 -6.13
N ILE A 492 -0.06 27.20 -7.13
CA ILE A 492 0.96 26.15 -7.02
C ILE A 492 2.29 26.78 -6.64
N LEU A 493 2.96 26.23 -5.63
CA LEU A 493 4.31 26.61 -5.27
C LEU A 493 5.31 26.06 -6.31
N ILE A 494 6.07 26.97 -6.92
CA ILE A 494 7.04 26.71 -7.98
C ILE A 494 8.40 27.31 -7.64
N ASP A 495 9.45 26.89 -8.37
CA ASP A 495 10.74 27.58 -8.38
C ASP A 495 10.62 28.97 -9.04
N ASP A 496 11.33 29.97 -8.49
CA ASP A 496 11.34 31.35 -9.04
C ASP A 496 12.50 31.64 -10.01
N GLY A 497 13.37 30.66 -10.28
CA GLY A 497 14.58 30.81 -11.10
C GLY A 497 15.73 31.57 -10.42
N ALA A 498 15.49 32.21 -9.28
CA ALA A 498 16.50 32.92 -8.48
C ALA A 498 17.00 32.09 -7.27
N GLY A 499 16.52 30.85 -7.13
CA GLY A 499 16.83 29.97 -5.99
C GLY A 499 15.90 30.17 -4.78
N GLY A 500 14.79 30.88 -4.96
CA GLY A 500 13.67 30.94 -4.04
C GLY A 500 12.47 30.15 -4.55
N VAL A 501 11.27 30.54 -4.09
CA VAL A 501 9.99 29.92 -4.46
C VAL A 501 8.90 30.98 -4.47
N VAL A 502 7.92 30.81 -5.36
CA VAL A 502 6.78 31.71 -5.55
C VAL A 502 5.52 30.89 -5.86
N ARG A 503 4.32 31.45 -5.63
CA ARG A 503 3.05 30.83 -6.04
C ARG A 503 2.54 31.44 -7.34
N GLN A 504 2.09 30.59 -8.27
CA GLN A 504 1.55 31.00 -9.56
C GLN A 504 0.32 30.18 -9.97
N SER A 505 -0.41 30.65 -10.99
CA SER A 505 -1.63 30.03 -11.50
C SER A 505 -1.67 29.93 -13.03
N GLY A 506 -1.94 28.73 -13.55
CA GLY A 506 -2.11 28.44 -14.97
C GLY A 506 -2.28 26.94 -15.25
N THR A 507 -3.00 26.59 -16.31
CA THR A 507 -3.07 25.20 -16.81
C THR A 507 -1.69 24.67 -17.24
N SER A 508 -0.78 25.59 -17.60
CA SER A 508 0.65 25.34 -17.81
C SER A 508 1.39 24.76 -16.61
N LEU A 509 0.86 24.91 -15.39
CA LEU A 509 1.39 24.32 -14.15
C LEU A 509 0.69 23.00 -13.76
N ALA A 510 -0.51 22.75 -14.30
CA ALA A 510 -1.21 21.47 -14.14
C ALA A 510 -0.63 20.39 -15.08
N ALA A 511 -0.34 20.74 -16.35
CA ALA A 511 0.29 19.86 -17.33
C ALA A 511 1.57 19.13 -16.85
N PRO A 512 2.58 19.79 -16.25
CA PRO A 512 3.78 19.12 -15.76
C PRO A 512 3.51 18.09 -14.66
N LEU A 513 2.42 18.20 -13.90
CA LEU A 513 2.05 17.19 -12.90
C LEU A 513 1.63 15.87 -13.59
N VAL A 514 0.87 15.97 -14.69
CA VAL A 514 0.50 14.82 -15.53
C VAL A 514 1.74 14.25 -16.24
N SER A 515 2.61 15.10 -16.80
CA SER A 515 3.88 14.68 -17.41
C SER A 515 4.81 13.96 -16.44
N GLY A 516 4.87 14.41 -15.18
CA GLY A 516 5.59 13.73 -14.10
C GLY A 516 4.98 12.38 -13.73
N ALA A 517 3.64 12.29 -13.67
CA ALA A 517 2.95 11.01 -13.42
C ALA A 517 3.24 9.97 -14.53
N VAL A 518 3.18 10.39 -15.79
CA VAL A 518 3.55 9.58 -16.97
C VAL A 518 5.00 9.10 -16.86
N ALA A 519 5.93 9.98 -16.43
CA ALA A 519 7.33 9.60 -16.23
C ALA A 519 7.50 8.52 -15.14
N LEU A 520 6.71 8.54 -14.06
CA LEU A 520 6.77 7.47 -13.05
C LEU A 520 6.18 6.14 -13.56
N VAL A 521 5.16 6.18 -14.44
CA VAL A 521 4.61 4.99 -15.09
C VAL A 521 5.64 4.38 -16.06
N HIS A 522 6.32 5.21 -16.85
CA HIS A 522 7.38 4.78 -17.77
C HIS A 522 8.67 4.31 -17.05
N ASP A 523 9.06 4.90 -15.92
CA ASP A 523 10.25 4.45 -15.16
C ASP A 523 10.04 3.04 -14.57
N ARG A 524 8.80 2.74 -14.15
CA ARG A 524 8.40 1.44 -13.58
C ARG A 524 8.17 0.36 -14.63
N TRP A 525 7.54 0.71 -15.76
CA TRP A 525 7.14 -0.21 -16.82
C TRP A 525 7.61 0.32 -18.18
N LYS A 526 8.93 0.28 -18.40
CA LYS A 526 9.65 0.93 -19.52
C LYS A 526 9.04 0.72 -20.90
N TRP A 527 8.56 -0.49 -21.17
CA TRP A 527 7.94 -0.86 -22.44
C TRP A 527 6.73 0.02 -22.79
N LEU A 528 6.00 0.55 -21.80
CA LEU A 528 4.84 1.44 -22.00
C LEU A 528 5.18 2.73 -22.76
N ALA A 529 6.45 3.16 -22.78
CA ALA A 529 6.91 4.24 -23.64
C ALA A 529 6.67 3.97 -25.15
N ASN A 530 6.58 2.70 -25.55
CA ASN A 530 6.23 2.28 -26.91
C ASN A 530 4.72 2.09 -27.12
N TYR A 531 3.90 2.30 -26.08
CA TYR A 531 2.44 2.14 -26.10
C TYR A 531 1.73 3.40 -25.54
N PRO A 532 1.97 4.61 -26.09
CA PRO A 532 1.45 5.86 -25.52
C PRO A 532 -0.08 5.88 -25.38
N LYS A 533 -0.82 5.20 -26.28
CA LYS A 533 -2.27 5.03 -26.16
C LYS A 533 -2.68 4.29 -24.87
N VAL A 534 -1.92 3.27 -24.47
CA VAL A 534 -2.13 2.52 -23.23
C VAL A 534 -1.70 3.35 -22.02
N THR A 535 -0.62 4.14 -22.12
CA THR A 535 -0.23 5.08 -21.07
C THR A 535 -1.30 6.15 -20.83
N ASN A 536 -1.87 6.74 -21.89
CA ASN A 536 -2.99 7.67 -21.77
C ASN A 536 -4.20 7.00 -21.12
N TYR A 537 -4.54 5.76 -21.55
CA TYR A 537 -5.62 4.98 -20.95
C TYR A 537 -5.40 4.76 -19.44
N ILE A 538 -4.18 4.41 -19.00
CA ILE A 538 -3.83 4.28 -17.57
C ILE A 538 -4.06 5.59 -16.83
N ILE A 539 -3.49 6.69 -17.30
CA ILE A 539 -3.58 8.00 -16.61
C ILE A 539 -5.04 8.44 -16.49
N LEU A 540 -5.80 8.37 -17.59
CA LEU A 540 -7.21 8.77 -17.61
C LEU A 540 -8.09 7.87 -16.73
N ASN A 541 -8.00 6.54 -16.87
CA ASN A 541 -8.84 5.60 -16.11
C ASN A 541 -8.37 5.42 -14.64
N SER A 542 -7.21 5.97 -14.27
CA SER A 542 -6.79 6.12 -12.87
C SER A 542 -7.25 7.41 -12.22
N ALA A 543 -7.70 8.41 -12.99
CA ALA A 543 -8.14 9.68 -12.45
C ALA A 543 -9.35 9.51 -11.53
N ARG A 544 -9.41 10.34 -10.50
CA ARG A 544 -10.49 10.33 -9.52
C ARG A 544 -11.66 11.14 -10.06
N ASP A 545 -12.71 10.42 -10.45
CA ASP A 545 -14.03 10.93 -10.84
C ASP A 545 -14.49 12.04 -9.86
N ILE A 546 -14.72 13.24 -10.39
CA ILE A 546 -15.20 14.44 -9.69
C ILE A 546 -16.07 15.27 -10.63
N GLY A 547 -17.13 15.89 -10.10
CA GLY A 547 -18.13 16.60 -10.90
C GLY A 547 -19.38 15.76 -11.11
N ASP A 548 -19.87 15.70 -12.36
CA ASP A 548 -20.92 14.75 -12.76
C ASP A 548 -20.31 13.36 -12.95
N PRO A 549 -20.93 12.25 -12.50
CA PRO A 549 -20.29 10.92 -12.52
C PRO A 549 -19.88 10.42 -13.91
N GLY A 550 -18.61 10.04 -14.03
CA GLY A 550 -18.00 9.58 -15.28
C GLY A 550 -17.50 10.73 -16.17
N VAL A 551 -17.20 10.44 -17.44
CA VAL A 551 -16.49 11.42 -18.29
C VAL A 551 -17.37 12.63 -18.62
N ASP A 552 -17.05 13.81 -18.08
CA ASP A 552 -17.90 15.01 -18.08
C ASP A 552 -17.32 16.20 -18.91
N PRO A 553 -18.12 17.24 -19.23
CA PRO A 553 -17.68 18.39 -20.03
C PRO A 553 -16.73 19.38 -19.33
N ILE A 554 -16.50 19.27 -18.01
CA ILE A 554 -15.74 20.23 -17.18
C ILE A 554 -14.43 19.61 -16.69
N TYR A 555 -14.47 18.43 -16.06
CA TYR A 555 -13.33 17.75 -15.45
C TYR A 555 -12.78 16.60 -16.32
N GLY A 556 -13.51 16.16 -17.34
CA GLY A 556 -13.10 15.07 -18.23
C GLY A 556 -13.19 13.73 -17.51
N HIS A 557 -12.08 12.98 -17.44
CA HIS A 557 -12.00 11.78 -16.59
C HIS A 557 -11.83 12.10 -15.08
N GLY A 558 -11.83 13.38 -14.71
CA GLY A 558 -11.66 13.82 -13.32
C GLY A 558 -10.22 14.20 -12.99
N LEU A 559 -9.85 14.08 -11.71
CA LEU A 559 -8.63 14.62 -11.14
C LEU A 559 -7.50 13.59 -11.10
N LEU A 560 -6.34 13.94 -11.66
CA LEU A 560 -5.10 13.14 -11.63
C LEU A 560 -4.86 12.46 -10.27
N ASP A 561 -4.60 11.15 -10.27
CA ASP A 561 -4.30 10.37 -9.07
C ASP A 561 -3.09 9.47 -9.31
N ILE A 562 -1.92 9.88 -8.81
CA ILE A 562 -0.62 9.27 -9.16
C ILE A 562 -0.42 7.94 -8.41
N THR A 563 -1.06 7.74 -7.25
CA THR A 563 -1.08 6.43 -6.58
C THR A 563 -1.98 5.45 -7.33
N ALA A 564 -3.15 5.88 -7.81
CA ALA A 564 -4.01 5.03 -8.65
C ALA A 564 -3.33 4.68 -9.99
N ALA A 565 -2.65 5.64 -10.64
CA ALA A 565 -1.88 5.40 -11.86
C ALA A 565 -0.80 4.31 -11.68
N GLN A 566 -0.20 4.21 -10.49
CA GLN A 566 0.79 3.19 -10.13
C GLN A 566 0.18 1.91 -9.51
N SER A 567 -1.15 1.77 -9.56
CA SER A 567 -1.93 0.63 -9.06
C SER A 567 -2.68 -0.08 -10.20
N PRO A 568 -3.20 -1.31 -9.98
CA PRO A 568 -4.13 -1.94 -10.91
C PRO A 568 -5.40 -1.10 -11.06
N LEU A 569 -5.85 -0.88 -12.29
CA LEU A 569 -7.11 -0.19 -12.61
C LEU A 569 -8.31 -1.06 -12.22
N ASN A 570 -8.17 -2.39 -12.31
CA ASN A 570 -9.16 -3.34 -11.84
C ASN A 570 -8.47 -4.54 -11.16
N TRP A 571 -8.69 -4.67 -9.84
CA TRP A 571 -8.09 -5.70 -9.00
C TRP A 571 -8.66 -7.12 -9.22
N ASP A 572 -9.87 -7.26 -9.77
CA ASP A 572 -10.48 -8.56 -10.04
C ASP A 572 -9.91 -9.19 -11.33
N ASN A 573 -9.59 -8.34 -12.32
CA ASN A 573 -8.92 -8.71 -13.58
C ASN A 573 -7.44 -9.06 -13.40
N LEU A 574 -6.84 -8.75 -12.24
CA LEU A 574 -5.43 -8.98 -11.96
C LEU A 574 -5.16 -10.48 -11.74
N THR A 575 -4.20 -11.07 -12.47
CA THR A 575 -3.95 -12.53 -12.43
C THR A 575 -2.48 -12.90 -12.20
N TYR A 576 -2.21 -14.01 -11.51
CA TYR A 576 -0.87 -14.57 -11.33
C TYR A 576 -0.80 -15.99 -11.90
N TYR A 577 0.40 -16.46 -12.20
CA TYR A 577 0.63 -17.79 -12.75
C TYR A 577 1.21 -18.75 -11.70
N THR A 578 0.74 -19.99 -11.73
CA THR A 578 1.14 -21.08 -10.83
C THR A 578 1.48 -22.31 -11.65
N GLY A 579 2.44 -23.11 -11.23
CA GLY A 579 2.99 -24.19 -12.04
C GLY A 579 4.51 -24.17 -12.06
N THR A 580 5.11 -25.06 -12.83
CA THR A 580 6.53 -25.41 -12.68
C THR A 580 7.26 -25.44 -14.01
N ALA A 581 8.46 -24.86 -14.02
CA ALA A 581 9.33 -24.74 -15.20
C ALA A 581 9.79 -26.11 -15.69
N THR A 582 9.02 -26.74 -16.58
CA THR A 582 9.36 -28.04 -17.16
C THR A 582 10.12 -27.82 -18.47
N ALA A 583 11.45 -27.86 -18.40
CA ALA A 583 12.29 -27.88 -19.60
C ALA A 583 12.05 -29.18 -20.38
N ASN A 584 11.76 -29.05 -21.67
CA ASN A 584 11.73 -30.19 -22.58
C ASN A 584 13.15 -30.61 -23.00
N ASN A 585 13.29 -31.71 -23.74
CA ASN A 585 14.59 -32.22 -24.21
C ASN A 585 15.35 -31.27 -25.16
N THR A 586 14.77 -30.14 -25.56
CA THR A 586 15.42 -29.07 -26.34
C THR A 586 15.76 -27.83 -25.51
N GLY A 587 15.62 -27.89 -24.19
CA GLY A 587 15.91 -26.76 -23.28
C GLY A 587 14.84 -25.67 -23.25
N VAL A 588 13.75 -25.82 -24.03
CA VAL A 588 12.62 -24.89 -24.03
C VAL A 588 11.74 -25.19 -22.81
N ILE A 589 11.51 -24.19 -21.98
CA ILE A 589 10.64 -24.32 -20.80
C ILE A 589 9.18 -24.31 -21.26
N SER A 590 8.45 -25.40 -21.03
CA SER A 590 7.04 -25.48 -21.37
C SER A 590 6.19 -24.66 -20.41
N THR A 591 5.30 -23.82 -20.96
CA THR A 591 4.26 -23.09 -20.23
C THR A 591 2.97 -23.90 -20.05
N ASN A 592 2.87 -25.11 -20.63
CA ASN A 592 1.66 -25.94 -20.57
C ASN A 592 1.32 -26.44 -19.15
N THR A 593 2.25 -26.32 -18.20
CA THR A 593 2.06 -26.60 -16.77
C THR A 593 1.55 -25.39 -15.98
N LEU A 594 1.44 -24.21 -16.60
CA LEU A 594 1.00 -22.98 -15.94
C LEU A 594 -0.53 -22.89 -15.87
N THR A 595 -1.03 -22.71 -14.66
CA THR A 595 -2.42 -22.37 -14.35
C THR A 595 -2.51 -20.89 -13.94
N GLN A 596 -3.32 -20.13 -14.67
CA GLN A 596 -3.65 -18.74 -14.34
C GLN A 596 -4.63 -18.71 -13.15
N ARG A 597 -4.44 -17.74 -12.24
CA ARG A 597 -5.22 -17.54 -11.01
C ARG A 597 -5.58 -16.06 -10.86
N SER A 598 -6.79 -15.70 -10.45
CA SER A 598 -7.12 -14.31 -10.07
C SER A 598 -6.53 -13.97 -8.71
N VAL A 599 -5.96 -12.77 -8.56
CA VAL A 599 -5.40 -12.27 -7.30
C VAL A 599 -6.49 -12.04 -6.23
N SER A 600 -7.76 -11.97 -6.62
CA SER A 600 -8.91 -11.94 -5.70
C SER A 600 -8.90 -13.09 -4.67
N THR A 601 -8.33 -14.26 -5.01
CA THR A 601 -8.13 -15.38 -4.07
C THR A 601 -7.15 -14.98 -2.96
N ILE A 602 -5.94 -14.58 -3.32
CA ILE A 602 -4.88 -14.17 -2.39
C ILE A 602 -5.31 -12.95 -1.57
N ILE A 603 -5.97 -11.95 -2.16
CA ILE A 603 -6.44 -10.77 -1.41
C ILE A 603 -7.52 -11.17 -0.40
N THR A 604 -8.44 -12.07 -0.74
CA THR A 604 -9.47 -12.54 0.19
C THR A 604 -8.87 -13.38 1.30
N GLN A 605 -7.94 -14.30 0.99
CA GLN A 605 -7.22 -15.13 1.96
C GLN A 605 -6.36 -14.29 2.91
N SER A 606 -5.55 -13.37 2.37
CA SER A 606 -4.60 -12.56 3.14
C SER A 606 -5.21 -11.40 3.94
N LYS A 607 -6.50 -11.09 3.71
CA LYS A 607 -7.33 -10.25 4.60
C LYS A 607 -7.83 -11.02 5.82
N LEU A 608 -7.91 -12.36 5.76
CA LEU A 608 -8.44 -13.21 6.83
C LEU A 608 -7.34 -13.80 7.73
N GLU A 609 -6.14 -14.02 7.17
CA GLU A 609 -5.03 -14.67 7.89
C GLU A 609 -3.74 -13.84 7.79
N LYS A 610 -3.23 -13.33 8.93
CA LYS A 610 -1.90 -12.68 9.01
C LYS A 610 -0.79 -13.73 9.04
N GLN A 611 -0.64 -14.49 7.96
CA GLN A 611 0.35 -15.56 7.84
C GLN A 611 1.78 -15.00 7.99
N LYS A 612 2.54 -15.50 8.98
CA LYS A 612 3.99 -15.31 9.16
C LYS A 612 4.69 -16.68 9.09
N THR A 613 5.24 -17.05 7.94
CA THR A 613 6.26 -18.10 7.87
C THR A 613 7.31 -17.78 6.83
N TRP A 614 8.56 -17.72 7.29
CA TRP A 614 9.70 -17.05 6.65
C TRP A 614 9.44 -15.58 6.37
N ASP A 615 10.36 -14.72 6.81
CA ASP A 615 10.30 -13.29 6.54
C ASP A 615 10.87 -13.04 5.13
N ALA A 616 10.15 -13.55 4.13
CA ALA A 616 10.55 -13.60 2.72
C ALA A 616 10.42 -12.22 2.03
N GLN A 617 10.97 -11.17 2.66
CA GLN A 617 10.90 -9.77 2.23
C GLN A 617 11.58 -9.50 0.86
N GLY A 618 12.29 -10.48 0.31
CA GLY A 618 12.91 -10.43 -1.02
C GLY A 618 12.30 -11.39 -2.06
N LEU A 619 11.21 -12.12 -1.77
CA LEU A 619 10.55 -13.00 -2.76
C LEU A 619 9.15 -12.51 -3.12
N PHE A 620 8.90 -12.36 -4.41
CA PHE A 620 7.62 -11.92 -4.96
C PHE A 620 7.14 -12.88 -6.06
N ILE A 621 5.84 -13.15 -6.09
CA ILE A 621 5.17 -13.49 -7.36
C ILE A 621 4.71 -12.18 -8.01
N TYR A 622 4.73 -12.14 -9.34
CA TYR A 622 4.27 -10.98 -10.09
C TYR A 622 2.88 -11.27 -10.64
N ALA A 623 1.92 -10.45 -10.23
CA ALA A 623 0.59 -10.47 -10.79
C ALA A 623 0.48 -9.49 -11.95
N ILE A 624 -0.13 -9.95 -13.04
CA ILE A 624 -0.18 -9.32 -14.34
C ILE A 624 -1.56 -8.74 -14.59
N GLU A 625 -1.58 -7.49 -15.05
CA GLU A 625 -2.74 -6.78 -15.58
C GLU A 625 -2.56 -6.66 -17.10
N GLU A 626 -3.42 -7.30 -17.88
CA GLU A 626 -3.39 -7.22 -19.35
C GLU A 626 -4.12 -5.96 -19.82
N LEU A 627 -3.46 -5.14 -20.64
CA LEU A 627 -3.92 -3.84 -21.14
C LEU A 627 -3.91 -3.81 -22.68
N GLY A 628 -4.53 -4.80 -23.31
CA GLY A 628 -4.62 -4.91 -24.76
C GLY A 628 -3.32 -5.42 -25.41
N PRO A 629 -2.57 -4.59 -26.17
CA PRO A 629 -1.32 -5.02 -26.82
C PRO A 629 -0.13 -5.18 -25.84
N THR A 630 -0.30 -4.78 -24.57
CA THR A 630 0.77 -4.83 -23.56
C THR A 630 0.17 -5.08 -22.17
N ARG A 631 1.01 -5.15 -21.13
CA ARG A 631 0.62 -5.53 -19.77
C ARG A 631 1.39 -4.75 -18.71
N ARG A 632 0.96 -4.81 -17.45
CA ARG A 632 1.67 -4.30 -16.26
C ARG A 632 1.82 -5.37 -15.21
N ASP A 633 2.74 -5.17 -14.26
CA ASP A 633 3.01 -6.12 -13.19
C ASP A 633 3.13 -5.52 -11.77
N PHE A 634 2.65 -6.30 -10.81
CA PHE A 634 2.48 -5.92 -9.41
C PHE A 634 3.04 -7.02 -8.51
N ALA A 635 4.00 -6.66 -7.64
CA ALA A 635 4.70 -7.61 -6.79
C ALA A 635 3.86 -7.99 -5.55
N ILE A 636 3.63 -9.29 -5.37
CA ILE A 636 2.94 -9.86 -4.20
C ILE A 636 3.95 -10.69 -3.42
N PRO A 637 4.23 -10.39 -2.13
CA PRO A 637 5.19 -11.15 -1.34
C PRO A 637 4.81 -12.63 -1.23
N VAL A 638 5.75 -13.54 -1.46
CA VAL A 638 5.52 -14.99 -1.45
C VAL A 638 5.04 -15.50 -0.08
N ALA A 639 5.41 -14.81 1.00
CA ALA A 639 4.89 -15.05 2.35
C ALA A 639 3.35 -14.98 2.45
N ARG A 640 2.64 -14.39 1.48
CA ARG A 640 1.17 -14.38 1.40
C ARG A 640 0.53 -15.73 1.01
N LYS A 641 1.32 -16.72 0.60
CA LYS A 641 0.87 -18.10 0.28
C LYS A 641 1.57 -19.20 1.08
N LEU A 642 2.55 -18.86 1.93
CA LEU A 642 3.32 -19.81 2.73
C LEU A 642 2.69 -20.08 4.11
N ILE A 643 2.40 -21.35 4.39
CA ILE A 643 1.76 -21.77 5.63
C ILE A 643 2.75 -22.57 6.49
N GLY A 644 2.87 -22.17 7.75
CA GLY A 644 3.75 -22.82 8.72
C GLY A 644 3.08 -23.88 9.57
N GLN A 645 3.80 -24.27 10.62
CA GLN A 645 3.27 -25.04 11.75
C GLN A 645 2.65 -24.15 12.84
N ASN A 646 2.64 -22.82 12.62
CA ASN A 646 2.00 -21.83 13.49
C ASN A 646 0.82 -21.21 12.74
N VAL A 647 -0.33 -21.11 13.43
CA VAL A 647 -1.50 -20.34 12.97
C VAL A 647 -1.45 -18.93 13.58
N VAL A 648 -2.28 -18.03 13.08
CA VAL A 648 -2.50 -16.69 13.62
C VAL A 648 -4.01 -16.46 13.70
N ARG A 649 -4.51 -16.11 14.89
CA ARG A 649 -5.95 -15.86 15.10
C ARG A 649 -6.45 -14.65 14.30
N LEU A 650 -7.78 -14.54 14.17
CA LEU A 650 -8.50 -13.43 13.51
C LEU A 650 -8.10 -12.02 13.98
N ASN A 651 -7.58 -11.86 15.20
CA ASN A 651 -7.06 -10.58 15.72
C ASN A 651 -5.63 -10.24 15.21
N GLY A 652 -4.94 -11.21 14.61
CA GLY A 652 -3.57 -11.07 14.12
C GLY A 652 -2.46 -11.25 15.16
N SER A 653 -2.71 -11.89 16.31
CA SER A 653 -1.67 -12.21 17.30
C SER A 653 -0.98 -13.54 17.01
N THR A 654 0.35 -13.56 16.99
CA THR A 654 1.20 -14.73 16.69
C THR A 654 0.99 -15.87 17.69
N GLU A 655 0.56 -17.06 17.23
CA GLU A 655 0.23 -18.15 18.16
C GLU A 655 1.39 -19.03 18.62
N LYS A 656 2.67 -18.79 18.29
CA LYS A 656 3.79 -19.58 18.90
C LYS A 656 3.61 -19.78 20.42
N PHE A 657 3.19 -18.71 21.07
CA PHE A 657 2.87 -18.59 22.48
C PHE A 657 1.46 -19.10 22.86
N GLN A 658 0.42 -18.83 22.07
CA GLN A 658 -0.96 -19.26 22.35
C GLN A 658 -1.23 -20.74 22.03
N ALA A 659 -0.64 -21.28 20.97
CA ALA A 659 -0.59 -22.70 20.64
C ALA A 659 0.19 -23.48 21.71
N TYR A 660 1.37 -22.97 22.09
CA TYR A 660 2.07 -23.53 23.25
C TYR A 660 1.20 -23.45 24.51
N LEU A 661 0.50 -22.34 24.81
CA LEU A 661 -0.46 -22.27 25.91
C LEU A 661 -1.57 -23.34 25.82
N VAL A 662 -2.19 -23.55 24.64
CA VAL A 662 -3.33 -24.47 24.47
C VAL A 662 -2.90 -25.93 24.57
N ASP A 663 -1.89 -26.36 23.82
CA ASP A 663 -1.34 -27.72 23.92
C ASP A 663 -0.72 -27.98 25.30
N ARG A 664 0.11 -27.06 25.81
CA ARG A 664 0.76 -27.21 27.12
C ARG A 664 -0.28 -27.28 28.22
N MET A 665 -1.24 -26.34 28.31
CA MET A 665 -2.24 -26.36 29.38
C MET A 665 -3.29 -27.46 29.20
N GLY A 666 -3.66 -27.85 27.97
CA GLY A 666 -4.52 -29.00 27.72
C GLY A 666 -3.88 -30.30 28.23
N THR A 667 -2.69 -30.62 27.72
CA THR A 667 -1.91 -31.79 28.14
C THR A 667 -1.57 -31.76 29.64
N TRP A 668 -1.41 -30.58 30.24
CA TRP A 668 -1.18 -30.36 31.69
C TRP A 668 -2.47 -30.38 32.53
N VAL A 669 -3.66 -30.19 31.97
CA VAL A 669 -4.93 -30.45 32.67
C VAL A 669 -5.23 -31.96 32.65
N ASP A 670 -5.12 -32.58 31.48
CA ASP A 670 -5.54 -33.96 31.22
C ASP A 670 -4.54 -35.02 31.73
N SER A 671 -3.26 -34.68 31.87
CA SER A 671 -2.23 -35.59 32.42
C SER A 671 -2.53 -36.05 33.86
N LYS A 672 -2.20 -37.31 34.15
CA LYS A 672 -2.14 -37.84 35.53
C LYS A 672 -1.08 -37.06 36.34
N PRO A 673 -1.22 -36.93 37.68
CA PRO A 673 -0.15 -36.43 38.52
C PRO A 673 1.14 -37.20 38.25
N GLY A 674 2.25 -36.49 38.10
CA GLY A 674 3.41 -37.04 37.39
C GLY A 674 4.74 -36.34 37.62
N PHE A 675 4.74 -35.14 38.20
CA PHE A 675 5.98 -34.43 38.56
C PHE A 675 6.73 -35.09 39.75
N ALA A 676 6.18 -36.14 40.37
CA ALA A 676 6.60 -36.61 41.69
C ALA A 676 6.33 -38.11 42.03
N GLU A 677 5.82 -38.92 41.10
CA GLU A 677 5.47 -40.35 41.34
C GLU A 677 6.49 -41.35 40.75
N ASP A 678 7.59 -40.86 40.16
CA ASP A 678 8.69 -41.69 39.68
C ASP A 678 9.70 -41.98 40.80
N SER A 679 10.13 -43.24 40.92
CA SER A 679 11.23 -43.68 41.78
C SER A 679 12.60 -43.11 41.37
N SER A 680 12.74 -42.67 40.11
CA SER A 680 13.92 -42.03 39.54
C SER A 680 13.77 -40.49 39.55
N LYS A 681 14.01 -39.88 40.71
CA LYS A 681 13.76 -38.45 41.06
C LYS A 681 14.33 -37.36 40.12
N ALA A 682 15.14 -37.71 39.13
CA ALA A 682 15.80 -36.78 38.22
C ALA A 682 15.27 -36.84 36.77
N ASN A 683 14.24 -37.66 36.51
CA ASN A 683 13.66 -37.86 35.18
C ASN A 683 12.33 -37.09 35.03
N PHE A 684 12.17 -36.36 33.93
CA PHE A 684 10.93 -35.67 33.58
C PHE A 684 10.28 -36.36 32.37
N ALA A 685 9.59 -37.46 32.62
CA ALA A 685 8.94 -38.24 31.57
C ALA A 685 7.57 -37.65 31.19
N GLY A 686 7.39 -37.30 29.91
CA GLY A 686 6.11 -36.81 29.35
C GLY A 686 5.03 -37.87 29.17
N PHE A 687 5.18 -39.05 29.77
CA PHE A 687 4.32 -40.22 29.57
C PHE A 687 3.83 -40.77 30.91
N ALA A 688 2.59 -41.27 30.94
CA ALA A 688 2.02 -41.91 32.12
C ALA A 688 2.74 -43.22 32.48
N LYS A 689 2.70 -43.61 33.76
CA LYS A 689 3.25 -44.88 34.25
C LYS A 689 2.62 -46.07 33.49
N GLY A 690 3.48 -46.88 32.86
CA GLY A 690 3.08 -48.06 32.10
C GLY A 690 2.51 -49.18 33.00
N VAL A 691 1.57 -49.93 32.45
CA VAL A 691 1.00 -51.12 33.09
C VAL A 691 1.82 -52.34 32.67
N ALA A 692 2.41 -53.04 33.63
CA ALA A 692 3.14 -54.28 33.38
C ALA A 692 2.19 -55.38 32.88
N MET A 693 2.56 -56.05 31.79
CA MET A 693 1.80 -57.11 31.15
C MET A 693 2.43 -58.47 31.45
N ARG A 694 1.60 -59.45 31.87
CA ARG A 694 2.08 -60.77 32.27
C ARG A 694 2.37 -61.66 31.05
N ASN A 695 3.63 -61.70 30.63
CA ASN A 695 4.10 -62.46 29.48
C ASN A 695 4.55 -63.90 29.87
N PRO A 696 4.08 -64.97 29.20
CA PRO A 696 4.56 -66.34 29.45
C PRO A 696 5.97 -66.64 28.90
N TRP A 697 6.57 -65.76 28.10
CA TRP A 697 7.85 -65.99 27.42
C TRP A 697 9.06 -65.25 28.04
N GLY A 698 8.92 -64.70 29.25
CA GLY A 698 10.05 -64.18 30.04
C GLY A 698 10.59 -62.80 29.64
N ALA A 699 10.05 -62.14 28.61
CA ALA A 699 10.37 -60.74 28.29
C ALA A 699 9.44 -59.78 29.06
N ASP A 700 10.01 -58.75 29.67
CA ASP A 700 9.28 -57.70 30.39
C ASP A 700 8.50 -56.83 29.40
N MET A 701 7.18 -56.77 29.58
CA MET A 701 6.28 -56.01 28.71
C MET A 701 5.54 -54.95 29.51
N SER A 702 5.47 -53.72 28.98
CA SER A 702 4.65 -52.65 29.56
C SER A 702 3.88 -51.87 28.50
N LEU A 703 2.61 -51.59 28.79
CA LEU A 703 1.73 -50.76 27.97
C LEU A 703 1.49 -49.42 28.66
N THR A 704 1.88 -48.34 27.99
CA THR A 704 1.63 -46.96 28.41
C THR A 704 0.55 -46.35 27.53
N LEU A 705 -0.43 -45.70 28.17
CA LEU A 705 -1.48 -44.90 27.52
C LEU A 705 -1.53 -43.50 28.15
N ALA A 706 -1.58 -42.47 27.33
CA ALA A 706 -1.68 -41.07 27.75
C ALA A 706 -2.56 -40.28 26.75
N PRO A 707 -3.08 -39.08 27.08
CA PRO A 707 -3.70 -38.20 26.09
C PRO A 707 -2.73 -37.92 24.93
N GLN A 708 -3.24 -37.89 23.69
CA GLN A 708 -2.44 -37.47 22.54
C GLN A 708 -2.21 -35.95 22.62
N SER A 709 -0.95 -35.53 22.50
CA SER A 709 -0.56 -34.11 22.47
C SER A 709 -1.30 -33.36 21.34
N ARG A 710 -1.70 -32.11 21.57
CA ARG A 710 -2.48 -31.34 20.58
C ARG A 710 -1.57 -30.50 19.71
N ARG A 711 -2.01 -30.30 18.46
CA ARG A 711 -1.25 -29.54 17.46
C ARG A 711 -2.15 -28.50 16.82
N ASP A 712 -1.98 -27.25 17.24
CA ASP A 712 -2.83 -26.14 16.81
C ASP A 712 -2.76 -25.91 15.30
N GLY A 713 -3.90 -25.60 14.69
CA GLY A 713 -4.06 -25.55 13.23
C GLY A 713 -4.29 -26.91 12.55
N PHE A 714 -4.32 -28.02 13.30
CA PHE A 714 -4.63 -29.34 12.77
C PHE A 714 -5.85 -29.97 13.46
N VAL A 715 -6.66 -30.69 12.67
CA VAL A 715 -7.78 -31.49 13.18
C VAL A 715 -7.23 -32.75 13.82
N GLN A 716 -7.58 -32.97 15.09
CA GLN A 716 -7.19 -34.18 15.82
C GLN A 716 -7.98 -35.41 15.30
N THR A 717 -7.53 -36.02 14.21
CA THR A 717 -8.15 -37.20 13.60
C THR A 717 -7.51 -38.50 14.11
N GLY A 718 -8.32 -39.40 14.68
CA GLY A 718 -7.89 -40.73 15.10
C GLY A 718 -8.29 -41.05 16.55
N VAL A 719 -7.45 -41.80 17.25
CA VAL A 719 -7.63 -42.09 18.68
C VAL A 719 -7.14 -40.91 19.53
N ALA A 720 -7.95 -40.46 20.48
CA ALA A 720 -7.65 -39.32 21.36
C ALA A 720 -6.53 -39.59 22.40
N TYR A 721 -5.88 -40.75 22.33
CA TYR A 721 -4.82 -41.19 23.21
C TYR A 721 -3.61 -41.67 22.40
N GLN A 722 -2.42 -41.39 22.92
CA GLN A 722 -1.20 -42.03 22.46
C GLN A 722 -0.92 -43.31 23.25
N SER A 723 -0.26 -44.25 22.58
CA SER A 723 0.06 -45.58 23.11
C SER A 723 1.51 -45.96 22.83
N ARG A 724 2.18 -46.58 23.81
CA ARG A 724 3.49 -47.22 23.67
C ARG A 724 3.43 -48.61 24.30
N LEU A 725 3.70 -49.64 23.50
CA LEU A 725 4.08 -50.97 23.99
C LEU A 725 5.61 -51.04 23.99
N HIS A 726 6.19 -51.26 25.16
CA HIS A 726 7.63 -51.51 25.35
C HIS A 726 7.84 -52.97 25.74
N ILE A 727 8.81 -53.62 25.10
CA ILE A 727 9.19 -55.03 25.30
C ILE A 727 10.69 -55.07 25.51
N ALA A 728 11.15 -55.59 26.65
CA ALA A 728 12.57 -55.76 26.96
C ALA A 728 12.89 -57.22 27.31
N GLY A 729 14.08 -57.66 26.88
CA GLY A 729 14.71 -58.90 27.31
C GLY A 729 16.22 -58.68 27.50
N ASP A 730 16.95 -59.75 27.78
CA ASP A 730 18.40 -59.65 28.01
C ASP A 730 19.12 -59.02 26.80
N GLY A 731 19.66 -57.83 26.99
CA GLY A 731 20.40 -57.07 25.99
C GLY A 731 19.61 -56.55 24.78
N SER A 732 18.27 -56.64 24.78
CA SER A 732 17.44 -56.23 23.63
C SER A 732 16.11 -55.57 24.03
N GLU A 733 15.70 -54.59 23.22
CA GLU A 733 14.54 -53.73 23.48
C GLU A 733 13.75 -53.49 22.19
N ALA A 734 12.42 -53.45 22.27
CA ALA A 734 11.56 -53.01 21.18
C ALA A 734 10.40 -52.14 21.72
N GLU A 735 10.19 -50.98 21.10
CA GLU A 735 9.06 -50.09 21.36
C GLU A 735 8.21 -49.93 20.10
N PHE A 736 6.89 -50.04 20.23
CA PHE A 736 5.94 -49.78 19.14
C PHE A 736 4.77 -48.94 19.66
N GLY A 737 4.22 -48.06 18.82
CA GLY A 737 3.17 -47.17 19.30
C GLY A 737 2.55 -46.23 18.28
N PHE A 738 1.76 -45.31 18.81
CA PHE A 738 1.08 -44.23 18.09
C PHE A 738 1.09 -42.98 18.98
N GLY A 739 1.49 -41.83 18.46
CA GLY A 739 1.69 -40.57 19.20
C GLY A 739 3.12 -40.07 19.11
N ASP A 740 3.69 -39.62 20.25
CA ASP A 740 4.95 -38.86 20.28
C ASP A 740 6.22 -39.73 20.16
N GLY A 741 6.37 -40.36 18.99
CA GLY A 741 7.49 -41.22 18.63
C GLY A 741 8.87 -40.57 18.70
N ALA A 742 9.00 -39.24 18.54
CA ALA A 742 10.29 -38.55 18.67
C ALA A 742 10.96 -38.77 20.04
N VAL A 743 10.18 -38.87 21.13
CA VAL A 743 10.72 -39.13 22.48
C VAL A 743 11.24 -40.56 22.61
N THR A 744 10.60 -41.53 21.96
CA THR A 744 11.09 -42.92 21.85
C THR A 744 12.36 -43.00 21.02
N LEU A 745 12.34 -42.45 19.79
CA LEU A 745 13.45 -42.53 18.85
C LEU A 745 14.68 -41.73 19.32
N GLY A 746 14.48 -40.60 20.02
CA GLY A 746 15.55 -39.74 20.50
C GLY A 746 16.30 -40.28 21.73
N ALA A 747 15.71 -41.22 22.48
CA ALA A 747 16.35 -42.03 23.53
C ALA A 747 17.18 -41.31 24.62
N MET A 748 16.96 -40.00 24.85
CA MET A 748 17.64 -39.21 25.88
C MET A 748 16.72 -38.97 27.09
N PRO A 749 16.99 -39.54 28.29
CA PRO A 749 16.09 -39.41 29.44
C PRO A 749 15.88 -37.96 29.94
N GLY A 750 16.85 -37.05 29.76
CA GLY A 750 16.68 -35.62 30.04
C GLY A 750 15.79 -34.83 29.07
N PHE A 751 15.42 -35.43 27.93
CA PHE A 751 14.51 -34.86 26.92
C PHE A 751 13.24 -35.71 26.79
N GLY A 752 12.53 -35.90 27.90
CA GLY A 752 11.37 -36.80 27.98
C GLY A 752 10.06 -36.25 27.40
N GLN A 753 10.04 -35.11 26.70
CA GLN A 753 8.81 -34.40 26.30
C GLN A 753 8.72 -34.17 24.79
N ALA A 754 7.52 -34.27 24.21
CA ALA A 754 7.31 -33.97 22.78
C ALA A 754 7.76 -32.54 22.41
N ALA A 755 7.56 -31.58 23.31
CA ALA A 755 8.00 -30.19 23.15
C ALA A 755 9.53 -30.03 23.05
N ASP A 756 10.34 -30.96 23.56
CA ASP A 756 11.82 -30.92 23.42
C ASP A 756 12.27 -31.20 21.97
N TYR A 757 11.43 -31.93 21.23
CA TYR A 757 11.63 -32.28 19.82
C TYR A 757 10.82 -31.40 18.87
N ASP A 758 10.05 -30.42 19.35
CA ASP A 758 9.26 -29.55 18.46
C ASP A 758 10.15 -28.51 17.75
N ALA A 759 9.95 -28.36 16.44
CA ALA A 759 10.77 -27.49 15.59
C ALA A 759 10.61 -25.98 15.88
N THR A 760 9.58 -25.58 16.62
CA THR A 760 9.27 -24.19 16.97
C THR A 760 9.49 -23.86 18.45
N ARG A 761 9.48 -24.87 19.33
CA ARG A 761 9.49 -24.72 20.79
C ARG A 761 10.73 -25.30 21.49
N GLY A 762 11.29 -26.40 20.98
CA GLY A 762 12.36 -27.19 21.62
C GLY A 762 13.71 -27.05 20.92
N GLY A 763 14.54 -28.09 20.98
CA GLY A 763 15.82 -28.10 20.27
C GLY A 763 16.64 -29.39 20.32
N ALA A 764 16.15 -30.48 20.91
CA ALA A 764 16.90 -31.74 21.03
C ALA A 764 17.16 -32.38 19.66
N ASN A 765 16.12 -32.90 19.00
CA ASN A 765 16.17 -33.30 17.58
C ASN A 765 14.86 -32.95 16.85
N PRO A 766 14.70 -31.70 16.39
CA PRO A 766 13.51 -31.23 15.67
C PRO A 766 13.07 -32.06 14.46
N LEU A 767 14.01 -32.73 13.79
CA LEU A 767 13.72 -33.48 12.56
C LEU A 767 12.86 -34.72 12.84
N LEU A 768 12.98 -35.30 14.04
CA LEU A 768 12.05 -36.34 14.50
C LEU A 768 10.68 -35.76 14.86
N GLY A 769 10.63 -34.58 15.48
CA GLY A 769 9.38 -33.91 15.85
C GLY A 769 8.54 -33.44 14.65
N LEU A 770 9.16 -33.19 13.50
CA LEU A 770 8.45 -32.95 12.23
C LEU A 770 7.63 -34.18 11.79
N ALA A 771 8.09 -35.40 12.05
CA ALA A 771 7.40 -36.66 11.72
C ALA A 771 6.77 -37.42 12.92
N SER A 772 6.68 -36.78 14.09
CA SER A 772 6.14 -37.37 15.33
C SER A 772 4.66 -37.07 15.51
N GLY A 773 3.84 -38.05 15.88
CA GLY A 773 2.41 -37.84 16.19
C GLY A 773 1.48 -38.95 15.70
N GLY A 774 1.92 -39.72 14.70
CA GLY A 774 1.25 -40.94 14.23
C GLY A 774 1.97 -42.19 14.71
N ALA A 775 2.03 -43.24 13.87
CA ALA A 775 2.65 -44.51 14.23
C ALA A 775 4.18 -44.40 14.38
N PHE A 776 4.76 -45.16 15.31
CA PHE A 776 6.20 -45.27 15.49
C PHE A 776 6.66 -46.68 15.90
N GLY A 777 7.93 -46.98 15.65
CA GLY A 777 8.61 -48.18 16.12
C GLY A 777 10.11 -47.93 16.32
N LYS A 778 10.71 -48.59 17.32
CA LYS A 778 12.14 -48.61 17.64
C LYS A 778 12.52 -50.04 18.02
N ILE A 779 13.70 -50.47 17.59
CA ILE A 779 14.42 -51.65 18.10
C ILE A 779 15.79 -51.19 18.60
N ALA A 780 16.28 -51.79 19.68
CA ALA A 780 17.61 -51.51 20.22
C ALA A 780 18.28 -52.79 20.76
N PHE A 781 19.61 -52.82 20.66
CA PHE A 781 20.45 -53.95 21.02
C PHE A 781 21.72 -53.47 21.72
N ASN A 782 22.06 -54.10 22.84
CA ASN A 782 23.32 -53.86 23.53
C ASN A 782 24.42 -54.66 22.82
N LEU A 783 25.38 -53.96 22.20
CA LEU A 783 26.58 -54.59 21.62
C LEU A 783 27.61 -54.93 22.71
N THR A 784 27.60 -54.15 23.80
CA THR A 784 28.35 -54.37 25.05
C THR A 784 27.59 -53.74 26.21
N ASP A 785 28.01 -53.99 27.45
CA ASP A 785 27.47 -53.36 28.68
C ASP A 785 27.51 -51.82 28.67
N ASN A 786 28.31 -51.21 27.78
CA ASN A 786 28.49 -49.78 27.66
C ASN A 786 28.09 -49.20 26.28
N VAL A 787 27.64 -50.01 25.32
CA VAL A 787 27.28 -49.56 23.96
C VAL A 787 25.99 -50.21 23.51
N GLN A 788 24.96 -49.39 23.32
CA GLN A 788 23.69 -49.77 22.69
C GLN A 788 23.57 -49.12 21.31
N VAL A 789 23.06 -49.88 20.35
CA VAL A 789 22.64 -49.37 19.03
C VAL A 789 21.13 -49.48 18.89
N SER A 790 20.52 -48.55 18.17
CA SER A 790 19.08 -48.51 17.94
C SER A 790 18.74 -48.11 16.51
N ALA A 791 17.60 -48.58 16.02
CA ALA A 791 17.02 -48.21 14.75
C ALA A 791 15.51 -48.01 14.93
N GLY A 792 14.94 -46.99 14.30
CA GLY A 792 13.51 -46.70 14.44
C GLY A 792 12.94 -45.84 13.33
N SER A 793 11.61 -45.74 13.30
CA SER A 793 10.87 -44.85 12.41
C SER A 793 9.64 -44.26 13.12
N THR A 794 9.28 -43.04 12.74
CA THR A 794 8.04 -42.36 13.13
C THR A 794 7.43 -41.70 11.91
N GLN A 795 6.09 -41.69 11.84
CA GLN A 795 5.33 -41.03 10.77
C GLN A 795 4.21 -40.16 11.34
N ARG A 796 3.92 -39.05 10.66
CA ARG A 796 2.84 -38.10 10.95
C ARG A 796 1.97 -37.94 9.71
N ASN A 797 0.67 -37.80 9.91
CA ASN A 797 -0.27 -37.56 8.81
C ASN A 797 -1.49 -36.74 9.27
N ASP A 798 -1.32 -35.43 9.37
CA ASP A 798 -2.28 -34.52 10.00
C ASP A 798 -3.11 -33.75 8.94
N LEU A 799 -4.42 -33.57 9.15
CA LEU A 799 -5.26 -32.66 8.36
C LEU A 799 -5.31 -31.28 9.02
N ARG A 800 -5.31 -30.19 8.24
CA ARG A 800 -5.45 -28.83 8.78
C ARG A 800 -6.89 -28.46 9.14
N ASP A 801 -7.04 -27.62 10.16
CA ASP A 801 -8.34 -27.10 10.59
C ASP A 801 -8.81 -25.94 9.70
N THR A 802 -9.53 -26.29 8.64
CA THR A 802 -10.21 -25.34 7.74
C THR A 802 -11.41 -24.65 8.39
N GLY A 803 -11.83 -25.10 9.58
CA GLY A 803 -12.80 -24.45 10.44
C GLY A 803 -12.26 -23.11 10.94
N SER A 804 -11.07 -23.12 11.55
CA SER A 804 -10.37 -21.94 12.09
C SER A 804 -9.63 -21.09 11.05
N SER A 805 -9.19 -21.69 9.93
CA SER A 805 -8.52 -21.01 8.81
C SER A 805 -9.38 -21.02 7.54
N PRO A 806 -10.20 -19.98 7.26
CA PRO A 806 -11.06 -19.93 6.08
C PRO A 806 -10.30 -19.92 4.75
N GLY A 807 -9.02 -19.51 4.73
CA GLY A 807 -8.21 -19.50 3.50
C GLY A 807 -7.95 -20.90 2.94
N LEU A 808 -7.97 -21.92 3.79
CA LEU A 808 -7.85 -23.34 3.45
C LEU A 808 -9.14 -23.95 2.86
N ARG A 809 -10.25 -23.21 2.78
CA ARG A 809 -11.53 -23.71 2.23
C ARG A 809 -11.58 -23.74 0.71
N VAL A 810 -10.51 -23.33 0.03
CA VAL A 810 -10.35 -23.50 -1.42
C VAL A 810 -9.99 -24.96 -1.69
N LEU A 811 -10.86 -25.65 -2.46
CA LEU A 811 -10.68 -27.05 -2.86
C LEU A 811 -9.37 -27.23 -3.63
N GLY A 812 -8.56 -28.23 -3.22
CA GLY A 812 -7.31 -28.58 -3.91
C GLY A 812 -6.12 -27.66 -3.61
N ASN A 813 -6.05 -27.05 -2.41
CA ASN A 813 -4.88 -26.31 -1.96
C ASN A 813 -3.73 -27.25 -1.53
N GLY A 814 -2.49 -26.80 -1.70
CA GLY A 814 -1.27 -27.60 -1.46
C GLY A 814 -0.92 -27.88 0.01
N ALA A 815 -1.71 -27.41 0.98
CA ALA A 815 -1.41 -27.46 2.41
C ALA A 815 -2.48 -28.18 3.25
N GLU A 816 -3.54 -28.73 2.65
CA GLU A 816 -4.68 -29.36 3.36
C GLU A 816 -4.24 -30.47 4.34
N ARG A 817 -3.22 -31.23 3.96
CA ARG A 817 -2.64 -32.34 4.74
C ARG A 817 -1.12 -32.15 4.88
N TYR A 818 -0.58 -32.50 6.04
CA TYR A 818 0.87 -32.51 6.31
C TYR A 818 1.34 -33.93 6.62
N GLU A 819 2.14 -34.47 5.70
CA GLU A 819 2.68 -35.83 5.72
C GLU A 819 4.20 -35.79 5.83
N ALA A 820 4.73 -36.45 6.87
CA ALA A 820 6.15 -36.52 7.14
C ALA A 820 6.52 -37.88 7.77
N ALA A 821 7.65 -38.45 7.35
CA ALA A 821 8.19 -39.69 7.89
C ALA A 821 9.68 -39.52 8.19
N ALA A 822 10.13 -39.96 9.38
CA ALA A 822 11.53 -39.93 9.76
C ALA A 822 12.01 -41.31 10.21
N THR A 823 13.20 -41.70 9.77
CA THR A 823 13.93 -42.86 10.30
C THR A 823 15.13 -42.39 11.11
N ASN A 824 15.45 -43.09 12.20
CA ASN A 824 16.60 -42.80 13.05
C ASN A 824 17.50 -44.05 13.19
N LEU A 825 18.81 -43.82 13.21
CA LEU A 825 19.82 -44.77 13.65
C LEU A 825 20.61 -44.12 14.80
N GLY A 826 20.50 -44.67 16.01
CA GLY A 826 21.08 -44.12 17.22
C GLY A 826 22.16 -45.02 17.82
N VAL A 827 23.18 -44.42 18.42
CA VAL A 827 24.21 -45.09 19.23
C VAL A 827 24.29 -44.40 20.57
N ASN A 828 24.12 -45.15 21.67
CA ASN A 828 24.26 -44.67 23.04
C ASN A 828 25.48 -45.33 23.68
N VAL A 829 26.43 -44.51 24.13
CA VAL A 829 27.68 -44.94 24.76
C VAL A 829 27.71 -44.45 26.21
N LYS A 830 27.70 -45.39 27.14
CA LYS A 830 27.92 -45.14 28.57
C LYS A 830 29.42 -44.92 28.80
N VAL A 831 29.81 -43.69 29.08
CA VAL A 831 31.23 -43.31 29.27
C VAL A 831 31.65 -43.28 30.74
N ALA A 832 30.70 -43.15 31.65
CA ALA A 832 30.87 -43.33 33.09
C ALA A 832 29.55 -43.83 33.70
N GLU A 833 29.55 -44.16 35.01
CA GLU A 833 28.30 -44.39 35.71
C GLU A 833 27.44 -43.11 35.69
N GLY A 834 26.19 -43.24 35.22
CA GLY A 834 25.28 -42.11 35.06
C GLY A 834 25.57 -41.16 33.89
N VAL A 835 26.61 -41.37 33.07
CA VAL A 835 26.96 -40.47 31.96
C VAL A 835 26.94 -41.19 30.61
N HIS A 836 26.09 -40.69 29.72
CA HIS A 836 25.82 -41.22 28.39
C HIS A 836 26.11 -40.19 27.32
N ILE A 837 26.76 -40.60 26.24
CA ILE A 837 26.90 -39.84 25.00
C ILE A 837 26.03 -40.53 23.94
N LEU A 838 25.21 -39.76 23.24
CA LEU A 838 24.38 -40.25 22.15
C LEU A 838 24.82 -39.62 20.83
N GLY A 839 24.90 -40.43 19.78
CA GLY A 839 25.03 -39.98 18.40
C GLY A 839 23.86 -40.54 17.58
N GLY A 840 23.23 -39.70 16.76
CA GLY A 840 22.06 -40.09 15.98
C GLY A 840 22.13 -39.61 14.54
N LEU A 841 21.83 -40.50 13.60
CA LEU A 841 21.55 -40.16 12.20
C LEU A 841 20.02 -40.17 12.01
N THR A 842 19.47 -39.11 11.45
CA THR A 842 18.03 -38.98 11.17
C THR A 842 17.84 -38.71 9.69
N HIS A 843 17.00 -39.47 9.01
CA HIS A 843 16.58 -39.17 7.64
C HIS A 843 15.09 -38.85 7.65
N LEU A 844 14.75 -37.59 7.34
CA LEU A 844 13.38 -37.07 7.27
C LEU A 844 12.97 -36.92 5.79
N THR A 845 11.77 -37.35 5.47
CA THR A 845 11.06 -37.03 4.22
C THR A 845 9.76 -36.29 4.56
N GLU A 846 9.50 -35.17 3.90
CA GLU A 846 8.25 -34.43 3.96
C GLU A 846 7.60 -34.46 2.57
N ALA A 847 6.34 -34.90 2.47
CA ALA A 847 5.69 -35.12 1.16
C ALA A 847 5.28 -33.82 0.45
N SER A 848 4.90 -32.79 1.21
CA SER A 848 4.32 -31.54 0.71
C SER A 848 4.89 -30.29 1.40
N GLY A 849 6.16 -30.34 1.86
CA GLY A 849 6.76 -29.25 2.61
C GLY A 849 8.28 -29.25 2.72
N LEU A 850 8.80 -28.20 3.38
CA LEU A 850 10.22 -27.90 3.59
C LEU A 850 10.45 -27.42 5.03
N LEU A 851 11.09 -28.24 5.86
CA LEU A 851 11.29 -28.03 7.31
C LEU A 851 9.99 -27.60 8.03
N GLY A 852 8.89 -28.28 7.70
CA GLY A 852 7.58 -28.04 8.28
C GLY A 852 6.74 -26.94 7.63
N ILE A 853 7.23 -26.28 6.59
CA ILE A 853 6.53 -25.21 5.86
C ILE A 853 5.89 -25.79 4.60
N GLN A 854 4.68 -25.35 4.28
CA GLN A 854 3.91 -25.74 3.10
C GLN A 854 3.48 -24.47 2.32
N SER A 855 2.85 -24.65 1.17
CA SER A 855 2.22 -23.57 0.41
C SER A 855 0.76 -23.88 0.10
N LEU A 856 -0.07 -22.84 -0.01
CA LEU A 856 -1.42 -22.94 -0.58
C LEU A 856 -1.42 -23.47 -2.03
N GLU A 857 -0.32 -23.30 -2.78
CA GLU A 857 -0.19 -23.77 -4.15
C GLU A 857 0.67 -25.04 -4.22
N ALA A 858 0.09 -26.16 -4.66
CA ALA A 858 0.80 -27.45 -4.74
C ALA A 858 2.02 -27.43 -5.67
N SER A 859 2.08 -26.50 -6.64
CA SER A 859 3.24 -26.29 -7.51
C SER A 859 4.50 -25.85 -6.77
N ASP A 860 4.38 -25.32 -5.55
CA ASP A 860 5.50 -24.73 -4.82
C ASP A 860 6.36 -25.76 -4.08
N LEU A 861 5.70 -26.64 -3.31
CA LEU A 861 6.31 -27.60 -2.38
C LEU A 861 5.65 -28.99 -2.43
N GLY A 862 4.74 -29.25 -3.36
CA GLY A 862 3.96 -30.50 -3.44
C GLY A 862 4.71 -31.73 -3.96
N ALA A 863 5.98 -31.60 -4.34
CA ALA A 863 6.89 -32.75 -4.52
C ALA A 863 7.72 -33.02 -3.25
N GLY A 864 7.72 -32.10 -2.29
CA GLY A 864 8.29 -32.29 -0.96
C GLY A 864 9.78 -32.00 -0.83
N SER A 865 10.37 -32.51 0.25
CA SER A 865 11.79 -32.38 0.56
C SER A 865 12.32 -33.55 1.39
N THR A 866 13.65 -33.68 1.45
CA THR A 866 14.34 -34.60 2.34
C THR A 866 15.42 -33.88 3.16
N THR A 867 15.58 -34.27 4.42
CA THR A 867 16.59 -33.72 5.33
C THR A 867 17.40 -34.84 5.97
N ASP A 868 18.72 -34.81 5.78
CA ASP A 868 19.66 -35.67 6.49
C ASP A 868 20.19 -34.93 7.72
N GLY A 869 19.89 -35.48 8.90
CA GLY A 869 20.16 -34.91 10.21
C GLY A 869 21.23 -35.68 10.99
N TYR A 870 22.10 -34.92 11.65
CA TYR A 870 23.13 -35.41 12.55
C TYR A 870 22.86 -34.84 13.94
N ASN A 871 22.57 -35.71 14.90
CA ASN A 871 22.34 -35.37 16.30
C ASN A 871 23.52 -35.84 17.16
N VAL A 872 23.93 -35.02 18.12
CA VAL A 872 24.85 -35.41 19.21
C VAL A 872 24.24 -34.95 20.53
N GLY A 873 24.25 -35.82 21.53
CA GLY A 873 23.75 -35.55 22.87
C GLY A 873 24.68 -36.04 23.97
N VAL A 874 24.60 -35.37 25.12
CA VAL A 874 25.18 -35.80 26.38
C VAL A 874 24.07 -35.78 27.43
N ASP A 875 23.93 -36.86 28.18
CA ASP A 875 22.98 -37.01 29.27
C ASP A 875 23.74 -37.53 30.49
N ALA A 876 23.69 -36.77 31.60
CA ALA A 876 24.57 -36.96 32.76
C ALA A 876 23.80 -36.78 34.07
N ALA A 877 23.70 -37.86 34.85
CA ALA A 877 23.30 -37.82 36.25
C ALA A 877 24.48 -37.30 37.09
N LEU A 878 24.47 -36.01 37.42
CA LEU A 878 25.49 -35.33 38.22
C LEU A 878 25.38 -35.65 39.74
N GLY A 879 24.30 -36.32 40.14
CA GLY A 879 24.06 -36.82 41.49
C GLY A 879 22.70 -37.52 41.58
N PRO A 880 22.31 -38.07 42.75
CA PRO A 880 21.09 -38.88 42.91
C PRO A 880 19.78 -38.18 42.48
N ASN A 881 19.77 -36.84 42.50
CA ASN A 881 18.64 -36.01 42.16
C ASN A 881 18.91 -35.02 41.00
N THR A 882 20.09 -35.03 40.40
CA THR A 882 20.55 -33.95 39.50
C THR A 882 20.90 -34.52 38.13
N ARG A 883 20.23 -34.05 37.06
CA ARG A 883 20.50 -34.47 35.69
C ARG A 883 20.75 -33.26 34.79
N LEU A 884 21.87 -33.27 34.08
CA LEU A 884 22.15 -32.36 32.98
C LEU A 884 21.98 -33.13 31.66
N ALA A 885 21.23 -32.56 30.72
CA ALA A 885 21.16 -33.05 29.35
C ALA A 885 21.45 -31.91 28.37
N VAL A 886 22.20 -32.22 27.33
CA VAL A 886 22.59 -31.30 26.26
C VAL A 886 22.41 -32.05 24.94
N SER A 887 21.78 -31.45 23.95
CA SER A 887 21.68 -32.03 22.61
C SER A 887 21.81 -30.95 21.55
N GLY A 888 22.44 -31.28 20.42
CA GLY A 888 22.61 -30.42 19.26
C GLY A 888 22.34 -31.21 17.98
N THR A 889 21.60 -30.60 17.06
CA THR A 889 21.22 -31.17 15.77
C THR A 889 21.67 -30.28 14.63
N VAL A 890 22.25 -30.88 13.59
CA VAL A 890 22.54 -30.23 12.30
C VAL A 890 21.80 -30.97 11.20
N GLY A 891 20.98 -30.28 10.43
CA GLY A 891 20.25 -30.84 9.27
C GLY A 891 20.79 -30.30 7.95
N LYS A 892 20.85 -31.16 6.92
CA LYS A 892 21.06 -30.77 5.52
C LYS A 892 19.80 -31.09 4.72
N THR A 893 19.17 -30.06 4.18
CA THR A 893 17.87 -30.15 3.51
C THR A 893 18.00 -29.92 2.01
N ARG A 894 17.27 -30.73 1.23
CA ARG A 894 17.14 -30.62 -0.22
C ARG A 894 15.67 -30.80 -0.62
N THR A 895 15.19 -29.95 -1.53
CA THR A 895 13.88 -30.10 -2.17
C THR A 895 13.91 -31.20 -3.22
N ASN A 896 12.77 -31.87 -3.43
CA ASN A 896 12.59 -32.73 -4.60
C ASN A 896 12.40 -31.88 -5.87
N GLY A 897 12.69 -32.47 -7.04
CA GLY A 897 12.60 -31.77 -8.32
C GLY A 897 11.17 -31.58 -8.83
N GLY A 898 10.97 -30.62 -9.74
CA GLY A 898 9.69 -30.40 -10.40
C GLY A 898 8.69 -29.50 -9.65
N GLN A 899 9.16 -28.70 -8.69
CA GLN A 899 8.38 -27.71 -7.94
C GLN A 899 9.04 -26.32 -7.96
N ALA A 900 8.31 -25.26 -7.59
CA ALA A 900 8.76 -23.87 -7.75
C ALA A 900 9.85 -23.46 -6.75
N PHE A 901 9.88 -24.04 -5.55
CA PHE A 901 11.00 -23.86 -4.62
C PHE A 901 12.06 -24.93 -4.84
N SER A 902 13.32 -24.50 -5.01
CA SER A 902 14.48 -25.38 -4.96
C SER A 902 15.48 -24.93 -3.90
N ALA A 903 15.71 -25.79 -2.91
CA ALA A 903 16.75 -25.64 -1.90
C ALA A 903 17.83 -26.71 -2.14
N LYS A 904 19.10 -26.29 -2.20
CA LYS A 904 20.24 -27.20 -2.34
C LYS A 904 21.15 -27.11 -1.12
N ASP A 905 21.29 -28.23 -0.41
CA ASP A 905 22.17 -28.40 0.75
C ASP A 905 21.97 -27.36 1.88
N MET A 906 20.71 -26.90 2.05
CA MET A 906 20.34 -25.92 3.07
C MET A 906 20.63 -26.47 4.46
N THR A 907 21.50 -25.78 5.20
CA THR A 907 21.99 -26.19 6.52
C THR A 907 21.14 -25.55 7.62
N SER A 908 20.54 -26.38 8.46
CA SER A 908 19.80 -25.97 9.65
C SER A 908 20.44 -26.46 10.94
N THR A 909 20.23 -25.75 12.05
CA THR A 909 20.71 -26.10 13.39
C THR A 909 19.58 -26.03 14.42
N ALA A 910 19.73 -26.81 15.48
CA ALA A 910 18.98 -26.67 16.72
C ALA A 910 19.84 -27.13 17.89
N TYR A 911 19.58 -26.64 19.10
CA TYR A 911 20.17 -27.21 20.32
C TYR A 911 19.26 -26.99 21.51
N GLN A 912 19.41 -27.84 22.52
CA GLN A 912 18.75 -27.67 23.81
C GLN A 912 19.67 -28.13 24.96
N VAL A 913 19.68 -27.34 26.02
CA VAL A 913 20.27 -27.66 27.33
C VAL A 913 19.13 -27.77 28.33
N SER A 914 19.16 -28.79 29.19
CA SER A 914 18.18 -29.02 30.25
C SER A 914 18.90 -29.41 31.54
N LEU A 915 18.65 -28.67 32.62
CA LEU A 915 19.04 -29.03 33.98
C LEU A 915 17.78 -29.41 34.76
N THR A 916 17.72 -30.66 35.24
CA THR A 916 16.66 -31.19 36.09
C THR A 916 17.21 -31.45 37.50
N GLN A 917 16.49 -30.99 38.52
CA GLN A 917 16.86 -31.11 39.92
C GLN A 917 15.66 -31.55 40.77
N GLY A 918 15.77 -32.72 41.40
CA GLY A 918 14.83 -33.21 42.41
C GLY A 918 15.19 -32.81 43.85
N ASP A 919 14.20 -32.81 44.73
CA ASP A 919 14.28 -32.37 46.14
C ASP A 919 14.95 -30.99 46.34
N LEU A 920 14.72 -29.99 45.47
CA LEU A 920 15.41 -28.69 45.57
C LEU A 920 14.87 -27.81 46.70
N PHE A 921 13.54 -27.72 46.86
CA PHE A 921 12.91 -26.92 47.92
C PHE A 921 12.14 -27.78 48.92
N ALA A 922 11.70 -28.98 48.52
CA ALA A 922 11.04 -29.94 49.38
C ALA A 922 11.18 -31.37 48.84
N LYS A 923 11.24 -32.35 49.75
CA LYS A 923 11.31 -33.78 49.38
C LYS A 923 10.14 -34.17 48.47
N GLY A 924 10.46 -34.70 47.29
CA GLY A 924 9.53 -35.08 46.23
C GLY A 924 9.21 -33.99 45.21
N ASP A 925 9.78 -32.77 45.32
CA ASP A 925 9.66 -31.76 44.26
C ASP A 925 10.71 -31.92 43.15
N VAL A 926 10.40 -31.37 41.97
CA VAL A 926 11.27 -31.39 40.79
C VAL A 926 11.22 -30.01 40.13
N VAL A 927 12.40 -29.44 39.87
CA VAL A 927 12.63 -28.29 38.98
C VAL A 927 13.26 -28.77 37.68
N ARG A 928 12.82 -28.23 36.54
CA ARG A 928 13.55 -28.27 35.27
C ARG A 928 13.78 -26.84 34.80
N ILE A 929 14.98 -26.52 34.35
CA ILE A 929 15.26 -25.32 33.57
C ILE A 929 15.89 -25.77 32.25
N SER A 930 15.38 -25.29 31.12
CA SER A 930 15.93 -25.59 29.81
C SER A 930 16.04 -24.36 28.92
N VAL A 931 17.16 -24.26 28.18
CA VAL A 931 17.41 -23.23 27.17
C VAL A 931 17.54 -23.92 25.82
N SER A 932 16.82 -23.42 24.81
CA SER A 932 16.81 -24.01 23.46
C SER A 932 16.92 -22.95 22.37
N GLN A 933 17.62 -23.31 21.30
CA GLN A 933 17.44 -22.72 19.98
C GLN A 933 16.57 -23.68 19.14
N PRO A 934 15.31 -23.30 18.82
CA PRO A 934 14.47 -23.99 17.85
C PRO A 934 15.12 -24.13 16.47
N LEU A 935 14.49 -24.92 15.59
CA LEU A 935 15.05 -25.23 14.28
C LEU A 935 15.25 -23.95 13.46
N HIS A 936 16.51 -23.66 13.14
CA HIS A 936 16.96 -22.42 12.52
C HIS A 936 17.76 -22.72 11.25
N VAL A 937 17.58 -21.93 10.19
CA VAL A 937 18.36 -22.06 8.95
C VAL A 937 19.58 -21.14 9.03
N GLU A 938 20.77 -21.71 9.18
CA GLU A 938 22.03 -20.98 9.30
C GLU A 938 22.53 -20.46 7.95
N LYS A 939 22.33 -21.26 6.90
CA LYS A 939 22.80 -20.97 5.53
C LYS A 939 22.16 -21.91 4.52
N GLY A 940 22.02 -21.42 3.31
CA GLY A 940 21.54 -22.17 2.15
C GLY A 940 21.18 -21.19 1.06
N ASP A 941 21.01 -21.71 -0.15
CA ASP A 941 20.33 -21.00 -1.22
C ASP A 941 18.92 -21.58 -1.32
N LEU A 942 17.90 -20.76 -1.04
CA LEU A 942 16.53 -21.07 -1.44
C LEU A 942 16.20 -20.23 -2.66
N ALA A 943 16.22 -20.89 -3.82
CA ALA A 943 15.70 -20.34 -5.05
C ALA A 943 14.18 -20.58 -5.15
N PHE A 944 13.46 -19.58 -5.64
CA PHE A 944 12.04 -19.62 -5.97
C PHE A 944 11.82 -19.17 -7.41
N THR A 945 11.33 -20.09 -8.23
CA THR A 945 11.09 -19.89 -9.67
C THR A 945 9.61 -19.58 -9.89
N SER A 946 9.31 -18.39 -10.40
CA SER A 946 7.96 -17.92 -10.72
C SER A 946 7.83 -17.58 -12.21
N TYR A 947 6.62 -17.34 -12.70
CA TYR A 947 6.39 -16.84 -14.07
C TYR A 947 5.82 -15.42 -14.02
N GLY A 948 6.40 -14.50 -14.79
CA GLY A 948 6.11 -13.06 -14.73
C GLY A 948 6.96 -12.28 -15.74
N ILE A 949 7.09 -10.96 -15.59
CA ILE A 949 7.93 -10.12 -16.48
C ILE A 949 9.41 -10.46 -16.30
N ALA A 950 9.97 -11.19 -17.27
CA ALA A 950 11.37 -11.62 -17.26
C ALA A 950 12.30 -10.60 -17.94
N ASP A 951 11.81 -9.91 -18.97
CA ASP A 951 12.50 -8.76 -19.58
C ASP A 951 11.79 -7.45 -19.20
N ARG A 952 12.53 -6.58 -18.50
CA ARG A 952 12.05 -5.28 -17.99
C ARG A 952 12.10 -4.15 -19.02
N GLU A 953 12.77 -4.34 -20.16
CA GLU A 953 12.80 -3.36 -21.25
C GLU A 953 11.64 -3.59 -22.24
N THR A 954 11.25 -4.86 -22.47
CA THR A 954 10.18 -5.23 -23.43
C THR A 954 8.83 -5.60 -22.82
N GLY A 955 8.81 -6.05 -21.56
CA GLY A 955 7.59 -6.58 -20.91
C GLY A 955 7.28 -8.05 -21.28
N GLU A 956 8.27 -8.81 -21.76
CA GLU A 956 8.11 -10.23 -22.10
C GLU A 956 7.92 -11.10 -20.85
N LEU A 957 7.00 -12.07 -20.93
CA LEU A 957 6.70 -13.02 -19.85
C LEU A 957 7.60 -14.26 -19.93
N GLY A 958 8.33 -14.52 -18.85
CA GLY A 958 9.24 -15.66 -18.72
C GLY A 958 9.34 -16.17 -17.28
N PHE A 959 10.20 -17.16 -17.07
CA PHE A 959 10.48 -17.68 -15.73
C PHE A 959 11.53 -16.83 -15.02
N ILE A 960 11.21 -16.39 -13.81
CA ILE A 960 12.05 -15.54 -12.95
C ILE A 960 12.44 -16.35 -11.72
N THR A 961 13.74 -16.65 -11.58
CA THR A 961 14.30 -17.26 -10.37
C THR A 961 14.81 -16.15 -9.44
N GLN A 962 14.25 -16.10 -8.22
CA GLN A 962 14.69 -15.22 -7.14
C GLN A 962 15.32 -16.05 -6.02
N HIS A 963 16.29 -15.51 -5.30
CA HIS A 963 17.07 -16.23 -4.29
C HIS A 963 16.99 -15.54 -2.91
N ILE A 964 16.76 -16.29 -1.83
CA ILE A 964 16.98 -15.82 -0.45
C ILE A 964 18.31 -16.38 0.09
N GLY A 965 19.15 -15.50 0.62
CA GLY A 965 20.42 -15.84 1.26
C GLY A 965 20.76 -14.95 2.46
N THR A 966 19.90 -14.90 3.49
CA THR A 966 20.22 -14.33 4.80
C THR A 966 19.64 -15.20 5.92
N ALA A 967 20.44 -15.48 6.95
CA ALA A 967 19.94 -16.09 8.18
C ALA A 967 19.16 -15.02 8.98
N PRO A 968 17.92 -15.27 9.41
CA PRO A 968 17.19 -14.34 10.27
C PRO A 968 17.84 -14.27 11.68
N PRO A 969 17.43 -13.35 12.56
CA PRO A 969 17.81 -13.39 13.98
C PRO A 969 17.57 -14.79 14.58
N ARG A 970 18.54 -15.29 15.37
CA ARG A 970 18.42 -16.63 15.97
C ARG A 970 17.36 -16.59 17.10
N PRO A 971 16.38 -17.50 17.09
CA PRO A 971 15.41 -17.60 18.18
C PRO A 971 16.06 -18.27 19.40
N LEU A 972 15.84 -17.71 20.58
CA LEU A 972 16.26 -18.29 21.85
C LEU A 972 15.06 -18.39 22.77
N ALA A 973 14.89 -19.55 23.40
CA ALA A 973 13.83 -19.79 24.38
C ALA A 973 14.42 -20.30 25.70
N THR A 974 13.87 -19.81 26.80
CA THR A 974 14.15 -20.30 28.16
C THR A 974 12.85 -20.76 28.80
N GLU A 975 12.80 -22.00 29.27
CA GLU A 975 11.64 -22.60 29.94
C GLU A 975 12.03 -23.07 31.35
N MET A 976 11.17 -22.83 32.32
CA MET A 976 11.28 -23.34 33.68
C MET A 976 10.00 -24.09 34.06
N LEU A 977 10.15 -25.28 34.63
CA LEU A 977 9.06 -26.11 35.15
C LEU A 977 9.33 -26.40 36.63
N TYR A 978 8.26 -26.43 37.42
CA TYR A 978 8.28 -26.91 38.81
C TYR A 978 7.08 -27.82 39.03
N GLY A 979 7.24 -28.87 39.83
CA GLY A 979 6.13 -29.61 40.39
C GLY A 979 6.47 -30.24 41.73
N ARG A 980 5.47 -30.34 42.60
CA ARG A 980 5.60 -30.82 43.98
C ARG A 980 4.33 -31.56 44.43
N PRO A 981 4.45 -32.73 45.08
CA PRO A 981 3.33 -33.39 45.69
C PRO A 981 2.95 -32.67 47.00
N VAL A 982 1.65 -32.50 47.21
CA VAL A 982 1.07 -31.99 48.45
C VAL A 982 0.11 -33.02 49.05
N LEU A 983 -0.34 -32.81 50.28
CA LEU A 983 -1.30 -33.69 50.97
C LEU A 983 -0.88 -35.18 50.94
N LYS A 984 0.41 -35.48 51.15
CA LYS A 984 1.00 -36.83 51.08
C LYS A 984 0.80 -37.57 49.72
N GLY A 985 0.64 -36.83 48.62
CA GLY A 985 0.37 -37.38 47.28
C GLY A 985 -1.11 -37.37 46.88
N LEU A 986 -2.01 -36.89 47.76
CA LEU A 986 -3.40 -36.61 47.41
C LEU A 986 -3.57 -35.29 46.63
N GLY A 987 -2.51 -34.51 46.43
CA GLY A 987 -2.52 -33.41 45.47
C GLY A 987 -1.15 -33.10 44.88
N GLU A 988 -1.13 -32.22 43.90
CA GLU A 988 0.07 -31.71 43.24
C GLU A 988 -0.06 -30.20 43.02
N VAL A 989 1.03 -29.46 43.27
CA VAL A 989 1.20 -28.06 42.88
C VAL A 989 2.31 -28.01 41.85
N SER A 990 2.05 -27.40 40.69
CA SER A 990 3.06 -27.21 39.65
C SER A 990 3.07 -25.76 39.15
N PHE A 991 4.24 -25.25 38.80
CA PHE A 991 4.41 -23.95 38.14
C PHE A 991 5.14 -24.14 36.81
N TYR A 992 4.91 -23.24 35.87
CA TYR A 992 5.80 -23.07 34.73
C TYR A 992 6.09 -21.59 34.48
N GLY A 993 7.18 -21.33 33.78
CA GLY A 993 7.47 -20.05 33.13
C GLY A 993 8.20 -20.29 31.81
N ARG A 994 8.00 -19.42 30.82
CA ARG A 994 8.75 -19.46 29.55
C ARG A 994 8.97 -18.05 29.02
N VAL A 995 10.14 -17.84 28.41
CA VAL A 995 10.53 -16.62 27.72
C VAL A 995 11.05 -17.00 26.34
N ASP A 996 10.46 -16.42 25.29
CA ASP A 996 10.95 -16.54 23.91
C ASP A 996 11.45 -15.17 23.43
N THR A 997 12.62 -15.11 22.82
CA THR A 997 13.27 -13.88 22.31
C THR A 997 14.06 -14.13 21.02
N ASP A 998 14.43 -13.07 20.31
CA ASP A 998 15.38 -13.09 19.19
C ASP A 998 16.73 -12.44 19.53
N THR A 999 17.79 -12.72 18.76
CA THR A 999 19.14 -12.12 18.98
C THR A 999 19.26 -10.62 18.68
N SER A 1000 18.22 -9.98 18.15
CA SER A 1000 18.11 -8.53 17.98
C SER A 1000 17.29 -7.86 19.10
N ASN A 1001 16.73 -8.64 20.05
CA ASN A 1001 15.81 -8.21 21.10
C ASN A 1001 14.61 -7.40 20.58
N THR A 1002 14.07 -7.74 19.40
CA THR A 1002 12.96 -6.99 18.76
C THR A 1002 11.58 -7.53 19.11
N GLU A 1003 11.39 -8.85 19.19
CA GLU A 1003 10.23 -9.50 19.78
C GLU A 1003 10.68 -10.31 21.01
N THR A 1004 10.10 -10.04 22.19
CA THR A 1004 10.28 -10.84 23.41
C THR A 1004 8.93 -11.10 24.07
N THR A 1005 8.64 -12.36 24.43
CA THR A 1005 7.35 -12.76 25.03
C THR A 1005 7.55 -13.60 26.29
N TYR A 1006 6.70 -13.40 27.30
CA TYR A 1006 6.84 -13.98 28.64
C TYR A 1006 5.53 -14.64 29.09
N MET A 1007 5.60 -15.85 29.63
CA MET A 1007 4.48 -16.53 30.29
C MET A 1007 4.87 -17.12 31.64
N SER A 1008 3.88 -17.26 32.50
CA SER A 1008 3.90 -18.15 33.66
C SER A 1008 2.50 -18.73 33.91
N GLY A 1009 2.43 -19.81 34.69
CA GLY A 1009 1.16 -20.46 35.04
C GLY A 1009 1.31 -21.42 36.23
N ALA A 1010 0.19 -21.77 36.86
CA ALA A 1010 0.13 -22.55 38.09
C ALA A 1010 -0.98 -23.61 38.07
N ARG A 1011 -0.67 -24.86 38.48
CA ARG A 1011 -1.62 -25.96 38.66
C ARG A 1011 -1.81 -26.22 40.14
N PHE A 1012 -3.06 -26.51 40.51
CA PHE A 1012 -3.42 -27.09 41.80
C PHE A 1012 -4.35 -28.27 41.49
N LYS A 1013 -3.84 -29.50 41.60
CA LYS A 1013 -4.59 -30.73 41.29
C LYS A 1013 -4.80 -31.49 42.59
N PHE A 1014 -6.05 -31.87 42.88
CA PHE A 1014 -6.44 -32.60 44.09
C PHE A 1014 -7.14 -33.90 43.69
N ARG A 1015 -6.82 -34.99 44.40
CA ARG A 1015 -7.54 -36.26 44.42
C ARG A 1015 -8.44 -36.24 45.66
N PHE A 1016 -9.71 -36.55 45.47
CA PHE A 1016 -10.71 -36.72 46.53
C PHE A 1016 -11.19 -38.18 46.54
#